data_AF-A0A8T4T749-F1
#
_entry.id   AF-A0A8T4T749-F1
#
_cell.length_a   1.000
_cell.length_b   1.000
_cell.length_c   1.000
_cell.angle_alpha   90.00
_cell.angle_beta   90.00
_cell.angle_gamma   90.00
#
_symmetry.space_group_name_H-M   'P 1'
#
loop_
_entity.id
_entity.type
_entity.pdbx_description
1 polymer ?
#
loop_
_entity_poly.entity_id
_entity_poly.type
_entity_poly.pdbx_seq_one_letter_code
_entity_poly.pdbx_strand_id
1 'polypeptide(L)'
;MKWKENPNTKEEIEGILNPTINKWFFSRFTSFSLPQLFGVFEIHSRNNVIVSAPTGATKTLTGFLSVLNELVDSAEKGILKDKVYAIYISPLKALNNDISKNLKEPLEQIESIAGKALGIRVGVRTGDTTQSEKSKMLAKPPHILITTPESLAIMLASIKFRDHLTDVEWVIVDEIHALAENKRGVHLSLSLERLQHLSGHLCRVGLSATVSPLEEIAQYLVGVGRPCTIIDIHFLKQLDLKVISPVENLIETTHADMHHKMYEQIDQLIDAHKTTLIFTNTRSATERVVDHLKHKFPTKYSANIGAHHGSMSKTNRLGIEEKLRKGELKAVVCSTSLELGIDIGYIDLVICLGSPKSVARFLQRAGRSGHKLHETVKARIMVMDRDDLVECAVLLKSAVEKKIDRVHIPMNALDVLAQQLFGAALEQNWNERELYELTRKSYCYRTLKLGDYNSVLSYLAGEFSELEDRHIYAKIWRENGQIGKRGKLSRVIYMTNIGTIPDESFITVKVGTETVGMLDEGFVERLKPGDVFVLGGETYIFKFTRGMVAQAGTSVNRPPTVPHWVSEMLPLSFDLAMEIGRFRRYMLERFNAGESRDAILKFVNEHLYVDEKAANAIYEYFKEQYDYCKKLPTDKLILVEYYSDGRDNKIIFHTLFGRRVNDCLSRAVAFAMSRTEHKDVELGMNDNGFYINGTKALRPVKALTLLLPDKLSLIMNIAVEKSEVFKRRFRHCATRSLMILRNYLGRQKRVGRQQVSSMILMSALKRIDNDFTILKEARRECLEDLMDIENTKKILEGIQNKTIQVVEMDTTVPSPFALNLALMGYMDVLRIEDKYEFLRRMHEQIIAKITGKPIEDVSGSSFVAKSQAARGEFKEQLRSEATSLDAPKYVRAELLRIIDGERTNIDPKFLEGIEKNRTDIETKWPSELSKFVFAVLPDLRKGDFSYEDFWKDEEDKEQVKADDLKLVLINQFNKAAKRAKLDPQIRYDVYHMIDDEKEGFRKETLAWLKELFSKAVPAYWEDEIAKFLQEKMKELR
;
A
#
# COMPACT_ATOMS: atom_id res chain seq x y z
N MET A 1 26.63 22.49 11.19
CA MET A 1 26.66 21.02 11.30
C MET A 1 28.11 20.58 11.33
N LYS A 2 28.46 19.59 12.15
CA LYS A 2 29.83 19.09 12.27
C LYS A 2 29.81 17.59 12.04
N TRP A 3 30.52 17.11 11.02
CA TRP A 3 30.71 15.67 10.81
C TRP A 3 31.78 15.15 11.76
N LYS A 4 31.52 14.02 12.43
CA LYS A 4 32.52 13.35 13.26
C LYS A 4 33.15 12.23 12.44
N GLU A 5 34.39 12.45 12.03
CA GLU A 5 35.11 11.53 11.13
C GLU A 5 35.82 10.40 11.87
N ASN A 6 36.34 10.68 13.08
CA ASN A 6 37.12 9.73 13.86
C ASN A 6 36.36 9.27 15.13
N PRO A 7 36.38 7.96 15.47
CA PRO A 7 35.84 7.46 16.72
C PRO A 7 36.71 7.93 17.90
N ASN A 8 36.11 8.02 19.08
CA ASN A 8 36.90 8.06 20.32
C ASN A 8 37.58 6.71 20.57
N THR A 9 38.67 6.74 21.33
CA THR A 9 39.35 5.54 21.80
C THR A 9 38.54 4.86 22.90
N LYS A 10 38.83 3.58 23.16
CA LYS A 10 38.19 2.84 24.25
C LYS A 10 38.48 3.52 25.59
N GLU A 11 39.71 3.93 25.81
CA GLU A 11 40.22 4.54 27.03
C GLU A 11 39.53 5.88 27.32
N GLU A 12 39.26 6.68 26.28
CA GLU A 12 38.49 7.92 26.40
C GLU A 12 37.05 7.68 26.87
N ILE A 13 36.40 6.64 26.36
CA ILE A 13 35.04 6.29 26.78
C ILE A 13 35.04 5.71 28.20
N GLU A 14 35.95 4.78 28.51
CA GLU A 14 36.06 4.22 29.86
C GLU A 14 36.33 5.31 30.91
N GLY A 15 37.16 6.31 30.56
CA GLY A 15 37.54 7.41 31.45
C GLY A 15 36.39 8.34 31.85
N ILE A 16 35.34 8.44 31.03
CA ILE A 16 34.14 9.25 31.34
C ILE A 16 33.01 8.45 32.00
N LEU A 17 33.09 7.11 31.96
CA LEU A 17 32.08 6.23 32.54
C LEU A 17 32.39 5.93 34.01
N ASN A 18 31.34 5.94 34.83
CA ASN A 18 31.37 5.53 36.22
C ASN A 18 31.87 4.06 36.32
N PRO A 19 32.71 3.73 37.32
CA PRO A 19 33.26 2.37 37.47
C PRO A 19 32.22 1.25 37.49
N THR A 20 31.05 1.48 38.09
CA THR A 20 29.93 0.54 38.13
C THR A 20 29.35 0.30 36.72
N ILE A 21 29.22 1.36 35.92
CA ILE A 21 28.78 1.25 34.52
C ILE A 21 29.82 0.52 33.67
N ASN A 22 31.11 0.82 33.82
CA ASN A 22 32.18 0.11 33.12
C ASN A 22 32.13 -1.40 33.44
N LYS A 23 32.06 -1.74 34.73
CA LYS A 23 31.98 -3.14 35.19
C LYS A 23 30.75 -3.85 34.64
N TRP A 24 29.58 -3.20 34.66
CA TRP A 24 28.37 -3.74 34.06
C TRP A 24 28.52 -3.95 32.55
N PHE A 25 28.99 -2.93 31.83
CA PHE A 25 29.12 -2.98 30.39
C PHE A 25 30.01 -4.15 29.95
N PHE A 26 31.20 -4.28 30.52
CA PHE A 26 32.15 -5.35 30.18
C PHE A 26 31.78 -6.73 30.74
N SER A 27 30.80 -6.83 31.65
CA SER A 27 30.22 -8.13 32.02
C SER A 27 29.31 -8.70 30.92
N ARG A 28 28.82 -7.85 30.00
CA ARG A 28 27.85 -8.22 28.96
C ARG A 28 28.39 -8.08 27.54
N PHE A 29 29.28 -7.12 27.30
CA PHE A 29 29.83 -6.81 25.99
C PHE A 29 31.36 -6.89 26.02
N THR A 30 31.95 -7.44 24.96
CA THR A 30 33.41 -7.58 24.85
C THR A 30 34.12 -6.26 24.57
N SER A 31 33.46 -5.34 23.87
CA SER A 31 33.99 -4.04 23.47
C SER A 31 32.86 -3.05 23.16
N PHE A 32 33.18 -1.76 23.14
CA PHE A 32 32.26 -0.75 22.61
C PHE A 32 32.03 -0.96 21.12
N SER A 33 30.79 -0.74 20.67
CA SER A 33 30.45 -0.69 19.26
C SER A 33 30.88 0.64 18.64
N LEU A 34 31.00 0.68 17.31
CA LEU A 34 31.34 1.93 16.63
C LEU A 34 30.36 3.07 16.93
N PRO A 35 29.01 2.87 16.92
CA PRO A 35 28.09 3.92 17.34
C PRO A 35 28.36 4.45 18.74
N GLN A 36 28.78 3.59 19.67
CA GLN A 36 29.15 4.01 21.02
C GLN A 36 30.45 4.82 21.03
N LEU A 37 31.49 4.37 20.33
CA LEU A 37 32.78 5.08 20.24
C LEU A 37 32.64 6.47 19.59
N PHE A 38 31.73 6.65 18.63
CA PHE A 38 31.48 7.97 18.06
C PHE A 38 30.55 8.83 18.94
N GLY A 39 29.50 8.23 19.50
CA GLY A 39 28.36 8.97 20.06
C GLY A 39 28.41 9.23 21.57
N VAL A 40 28.91 8.30 22.38
CA VAL A 40 28.77 8.35 23.85
C VAL A 40 29.42 9.60 24.43
N PHE A 41 30.62 9.93 23.97
CA PHE A 41 31.34 11.13 24.42
C PHE A 41 30.57 12.42 24.09
N GLU A 42 30.05 12.55 22.86
CA GLU A 42 29.28 13.73 22.45
C GLU A 42 28.03 13.93 23.30
N ILE A 43 27.30 12.84 23.57
CA ILE A 43 26.08 12.85 24.39
C ILE A 43 26.42 13.18 25.85
N HIS A 44 27.54 12.64 26.35
CA HIS A 44 28.03 12.94 27.70
C HIS A 44 28.37 14.43 27.83
N SER A 45 29.05 15.03 26.85
CA SER A 45 29.35 16.46 26.78
C SER A 45 28.15 17.37 26.47
N ARG A 46 26.92 16.82 26.42
CA ARG A 46 25.68 17.53 26.09
C ARG A 46 25.68 18.20 24.70
N ASN A 47 26.47 17.69 23.76
CA ASN A 47 26.38 18.11 22.36
C ASN A 47 25.15 17.47 21.71
N ASN A 48 24.41 18.23 20.89
CA ASN A 48 23.37 17.61 20.06
C ASN A 48 24.03 16.69 19.04
N VAL A 49 23.41 15.53 18.80
CA VAL A 49 23.98 14.53 17.92
C VAL A 49 22.91 13.82 17.13
N ILE A 50 23.21 13.47 15.88
CA ILE A 50 22.47 12.49 15.12
C ILE A 50 23.37 11.30 14.81
N VAL A 51 22.87 10.10 15.11
CA VAL A 51 23.55 8.83 14.85
C VAL A 51 22.78 8.07 13.79
N SER A 52 23.36 8.01 12.59
CA SER A 52 22.95 7.13 11.51
C SER A 52 23.77 5.85 11.59
N ALA A 53 23.13 4.72 11.89
CA ALA A 53 23.80 3.43 11.96
C ALA A 53 22.80 2.29 11.68
N PRO A 54 23.24 1.14 11.14
CA PRO A 54 22.35 0.03 10.82
C PRO A 54 21.58 -0.51 12.04
N THR A 55 20.47 -1.18 11.78
CA THR A 55 19.70 -1.92 12.79
C THR A 55 20.57 -2.97 13.48
N GLY A 56 20.38 -3.13 14.80
CA GLY A 56 21.18 -4.01 15.63
C GLY A 56 22.58 -3.49 16.01
N ALA A 57 22.97 -2.28 15.57
CA ALA A 57 24.26 -1.67 15.94
C ALA A 57 24.28 -1.00 17.33
N THR A 58 23.45 -1.47 18.28
CA THR A 58 23.34 -0.92 19.66
C THR A 58 23.02 0.59 19.75
N LYS A 59 22.43 1.20 18.71
CA LYS A 59 22.07 2.64 18.66
C LYS A 59 21.34 3.14 19.89
N THR A 60 20.37 2.37 20.37
CA THR A 60 19.60 2.75 21.55
C THR A 60 20.49 2.83 22.79
N LEU A 61 21.39 1.86 22.98
CA LEU A 61 22.36 1.90 24.08
C LEU A 61 23.34 3.07 23.92
N THR A 62 23.76 3.43 22.70
CA THR A 62 24.53 4.67 22.46
C THR A 62 23.80 5.90 23.01
N GLY A 63 22.49 6.02 22.74
CA GLY A 63 21.67 7.11 23.24
C GLY A 63 21.53 7.15 24.76
N PHE A 64 21.48 5.97 25.41
CA PHE A 64 21.23 5.86 26.85
C PHE A 64 22.48 5.73 27.71
N LEU A 65 23.63 5.32 27.19
CA LEU A 65 24.79 4.98 28.02
C LEU A 65 25.24 6.18 28.87
N SER A 66 25.32 7.38 28.27
CA SER A 66 25.66 8.61 29.00
C SER A 66 24.57 9.06 29.98
N VAL A 67 23.31 8.77 29.70
CA VAL A 67 22.17 9.04 30.60
C VAL A 67 22.24 8.12 31.81
N LEU A 68 22.42 6.81 31.60
CA LEU A 68 22.58 5.83 32.67
C LEU A 68 23.80 6.16 33.53
N ASN A 69 24.90 6.57 32.89
CA ASN A 69 26.11 7.01 33.59
C ASN A 69 25.84 8.12 34.61
N GLU A 70 25.18 9.20 34.20
CA GLU A 70 24.84 10.31 35.10
C GLU A 70 23.90 9.88 36.23
N LEU A 71 22.88 9.07 35.90
CA LEU A 71 21.89 8.65 36.87
C LEU A 71 22.49 7.72 37.94
N VAL A 72 23.38 6.82 37.55
CA VAL A 72 24.10 5.93 38.47
C VAL A 72 25.07 6.73 39.34
N ASP A 73 25.86 7.62 38.74
CA ASP A 73 26.78 8.49 39.48
C ASP A 73 26.04 9.37 40.50
N SER A 74 24.91 9.97 40.09
CA SER A 74 24.05 10.76 40.97
C SER A 74 23.42 9.92 42.09
N ALA A 75 23.00 8.70 41.79
CA ALA A 75 22.43 7.77 42.77
C ALA A 75 23.47 7.36 43.81
N GLU A 76 24.68 7.02 43.36
CA GLU A 76 25.77 6.58 44.23
C GLU A 76 26.22 7.69 45.18
N LYS A 77 26.24 8.94 44.68
CA LYS A 77 26.54 10.16 45.45
C LYS A 77 25.39 10.66 46.32
N GLY A 78 24.20 10.07 46.23
CA GLY A 78 23.02 10.48 47.01
C GLY A 78 22.42 11.84 46.59
N ILE A 79 22.66 12.29 45.36
CA ILE A 79 22.18 13.57 44.82
C ILE A 79 21.11 13.42 43.73
N LEU A 80 20.67 12.18 43.45
CA LEU A 80 19.62 11.89 42.48
C LEU A 80 18.29 12.51 42.93
N LYS A 81 17.76 13.45 42.13
CA LYS A 81 16.52 14.17 42.43
C LYS A 81 15.30 13.48 41.82
N ASP A 82 14.14 13.66 42.43
CA ASP A 82 12.86 13.22 41.89
C ASP A 82 12.37 14.16 40.76
N LYS A 83 13.05 14.14 39.61
CA LYS A 83 12.70 14.86 38.37
C LYS A 83 12.87 13.98 37.13
N VAL A 84 12.40 14.45 35.98
CA VAL A 84 12.72 13.81 34.68
C VAL A 84 14.07 14.33 34.20
N TYR A 85 15.03 13.44 33.98
CA TYR A 85 16.36 13.77 33.43
C TYR A 85 16.40 13.58 31.92
N ALA A 86 15.80 12.49 31.42
CA ALA A 86 15.81 12.14 30.01
C ALA A 86 14.41 11.79 29.49
N ILE A 87 14.11 12.23 28.28
CA ILE A 87 12.89 11.87 27.55
C ILE A 87 13.27 11.06 26.33
N TYR A 88 12.65 9.90 26.16
CA TYR A 88 12.76 9.08 24.95
C TYR A 88 11.45 9.18 24.16
N ILE A 89 11.56 9.54 22.88
CA ILE A 89 10.46 9.69 21.94
C ILE A 89 10.56 8.60 20.89
N SER A 90 9.49 7.80 20.79
CA SER A 90 9.33 6.77 19.75
C SER A 90 8.26 7.15 18.73
N PRO A 91 8.39 6.74 17.46
CA PRO A 91 7.29 6.80 16.51
C PRO A 91 6.15 5.84 16.85
N LEU A 92 6.41 4.70 17.49
CA LEU A 92 5.42 3.63 17.69
C LEU A 92 5.19 3.33 19.17
N LYS A 93 3.92 3.14 19.54
CA LYS A 93 3.54 2.72 20.90
C LYS A 93 4.12 1.36 21.28
N ALA A 94 4.23 0.42 20.33
CA ALA A 94 4.78 -0.91 20.57
C ALA A 94 6.24 -0.82 21.05
N LEU A 95 7.05 -0.02 20.36
CA LEU A 95 8.46 0.20 20.69
C LEU A 95 8.65 0.79 22.10
N ASN A 96 7.72 1.61 22.61
CA ASN A 96 7.84 2.17 23.97
C ASN A 96 7.94 1.11 25.07
N ASN A 97 7.15 0.04 24.97
CA ASN A 97 7.14 -1.01 25.98
C ASN A 97 8.41 -1.85 25.91
N ASP A 98 8.89 -2.12 24.70
CA ASP A 98 10.13 -2.87 24.49
C ASP A 98 11.33 -2.11 25.03
N ILE A 99 11.44 -0.81 24.75
CA ILE A 99 12.51 0.03 25.31
C ILE A 99 12.44 0.09 26.83
N SER A 100 11.24 0.15 27.41
CA SER A 100 11.11 0.12 28.87
C SER A 100 11.62 -1.17 29.48
N LYS A 101 11.40 -2.33 28.84
CA LYS A 101 11.96 -3.61 29.29
C LYS A 101 13.47 -3.62 29.12
N ASN A 102 13.96 -3.18 27.96
CA ASN A 102 15.38 -3.14 27.61
C ASN A 102 16.21 -2.15 28.47
N LEU A 103 15.58 -1.25 29.23
CA LEU A 103 16.25 -0.40 30.21
C LEU A 103 16.17 -0.93 31.64
N LYS A 104 15.09 -1.61 32.01
CA LYS A 104 14.91 -2.14 33.38
C LYS A 104 15.86 -3.28 33.68
N GLU A 105 16.05 -4.21 32.75
CA GLU A 105 16.97 -5.34 32.93
C GLU A 105 18.42 -4.85 33.16
N PRO A 106 19.00 -3.95 32.33
CA PRO A 106 20.28 -3.32 32.64
C PRO A 106 20.36 -2.67 34.03
N LEU A 107 19.31 -1.95 34.43
CA LEU A 107 19.30 -1.26 35.72
C LEU A 107 19.34 -2.25 36.90
N GLU A 108 18.57 -3.34 36.84
CA GLU A 108 18.60 -4.40 37.86
C GLU A 108 20.00 -5.05 37.96
N GLN A 109 20.66 -5.27 36.83
CA GLN A 109 22.03 -5.78 36.77
C GLN A 109 23.04 -4.79 37.37
N ILE A 110 22.91 -3.50 37.05
CA ILE A 110 23.75 -2.45 37.61
C ILE A 110 23.56 -2.34 39.13
N GLU A 111 22.32 -2.40 39.64
CA GLU A 111 22.04 -2.39 41.08
C GLU A 111 22.66 -3.60 41.79
N SER A 112 22.63 -4.78 41.16
CA SER A 112 23.31 -5.98 41.67
C SER A 112 24.83 -5.79 41.76
N ILE A 113 25.44 -5.16 40.76
CA ILE A 113 26.88 -4.87 40.75
C ILE A 113 27.25 -3.79 41.78
N ALA A 114 26.39 -2.78 41.96
CA ALA A 114 26.57 -1.73 42.95
C ALA A 114 26.36 -2.23 44.40
N GLY A 115 25.70 -3.38 44.58
CA GLY A 115 25.39 -3.95 45.88
C GLY A 115 24.34 -3.18 46.68
N LYS A 116 23.61 -2.25 46.04
CA LYS A 116 22.56 -1.43 46.66
C LYS A 116 21.51 -1.01 45.62
N ALA A 117 20.30 -0.74 46.08
CA ALA A 117 19.28 -0.12 45.24
C ALA A 117 19.71 1.31 44.88
N LEU A 118 19.71 1.64 43.60
CA LEU A 118 20.05 2.96 43.06
C LEU A 118 18.81 3.83 42.89
N GLY A 119 17.61 3.22 42.92
CA GLY A 119 16.34 3.95 42.92
C GLY A 119 16.05 4.67 41.60
N ILE A 120 16.72 4.28 40.51
CA ILE A 120 16.56 4.83 39.17
C ILE A 120 15.23 4.34 38.59
N ARG A 121 14.38 5.26 38.09
CA ARG A 121 13.02 4.96 37.65
C ARG A 121 12.85 5.20 36.16
N VAL A 122 12.30 4.21 35.47
CA VAL A 122 11.89 4.27 34.06
C VAL A 122 10.37 4.19 33.97
N GLY A 123 9.74 5.12 33.26
CA GLY A 123 8.28 5.19 33.13
C GLY A 123 7.83 5.39 31.69
N VAL A 124 6.76 4.68 31.29
CA VAL A 124 6.13 4.80 29.97
C VAL A 124 4.84 5.60 30.07
N ARG A 125 4.79 6.77 29.41
CA ARG A 125 3.60 7.61 29.34
C ARG A 125 3.10 7.73 27.91
N THR A 126 1.96 7.13 27.64
CA THR A 126 1.29 7.18 26.33
C THR A 126 -0.20 7.47 26.49
N GLY A 127 -0.94 7.51 25.38
CA GLY A 127 -2.40 7.54 25.39
C GLY A 127 -3.04 6.33 26.09
N ASP A 128 -2.33 5.21 26.20
CA ASP A 128 -2.82 3.97 26.83
C ASP A 128 -2.59 3.95 28.35
N THR A 129 -1.77 4.87 28.90
CA THR A 129 -1.46 4.91 30.33
C THR A 129 -2.71 5.27 31.15
N THR A 130 -3.00 4.45 32.15
CA THR A 130 -4.18 4.59 33.01
C THR A 130 -4.09 5.85 33.88
N GLN A 131 -5.23 6.31 34.40
CA GLN A 131 -5.25 7.47 35.30
C GLN A 131 -4.48 7.21 36.61
N SER A 132 -4.52 5.96 37.12
CA SER A 132 -3.77 5.56 38.31
C SER A 132 -2.26 5.66 38.10
N GLU A 133 -1.75 5.17 36.97
CA GLU A 133 -0.34 5.29 36.63
C GLU A 133 0.10 6.74 36.44
N LYS A 134 -0.74 7.57 35.78
CA LYS A 134 -0.48 9.02 35.63
C LYS A 134 -0.35 9.71 36.99
N SER A 135 -1.23 9.39 37.95
CA SER A 135 -1.16 9.94 39.31
C SER A 135 0.11 9.49 40.05
N LYS A 136 0.52 8.23 39.92
CA LYS A 136 1.78 7.72 40.49
C LYS A 136 2.99 8.45 39.92
N MET A 137 3.05 8.63 38.60
CA MET A 137 4.12 9.38 37.93
C MET A 137 4.14 10.85 38.33
N LEU A 138 2.97 11.45 38.63
CA LEU A 138 2.92 12.84 39.09
C LEU A 138 3.49 12.98 40.50
N ALA A 139 3.16 12.04 41.41
CA ALA A 139 3.66 12.05 42.77
C ALA A 139 5.16 11.72 42.85
N LYS A 140 5.63 10.77 42.03
CA LYS A 140 7.02 10.37 41.95
C LYS A 140 7.42 10.19 40.48
N PRO A 141 8.02 11.21 39.84
CA PRO A 141 8.32 11.16 38.41
C PRO A 141 9.38 10.10 38.09
N PRO A 142 9.33 9.51 36.88
CA PRO A 142 10.43 8.69 36.38
C PRO A 142 11.63 9.58 36.04
N HIS A 143 12.85 9.06 36.22
CA HIS A 143 14.07 9.75 35.77
C HIS A 143 14.25 9.63 34.25
N ILE A 144 13.82 8.50 33.68
CA ILE A 144 13.74 8.28 32.23
C ILE A 144 12.28 8.13 31.81
N LEU A 145 11.79 9.08 31.01
CA LEU A 145 10.41 9.14 30.54
C LEU A 145 10.32 8.70 29.08
N ILE A 146 9.71 7.54 28.83
CA ILE A 146 9.43 7.03 27.50
C ILE A 146 8.03 7.47 27.09
N THR A 147 7.89 8.15 25.95
CA THR A 147 6.62 8.77 25.55
C THR A 147 6.46 8.88 24.03
N THR A 148 5.30 9.37 23.58
CA THR A 148 5.02 9.72 22.18
C THR A 148 4.98 11.25 22.00
N PRO A 149 5.12 11.77 20.77
CA PRO A 149 5.02 13.21 20.50
C PRO A 149 3.76 13.87 21.07
N GLU A 150 2.60 13.22 20.92
CA GLU A 150 1.32 13.73 21.41
C GLU A 150 1.27 13.75 22.94
N SER A 151 1.76 12.68 23.56
CA SER A 151 1.78 12.56 25.02
C SER A 151 2.75 13.56 25.65
N LEU A 152 3.87 13.87 24.99
CA LEU A 152 4.78 14.94 25.38
C LEU A 152 4.09 16.32 25.38
N ALA A 153 3.39 16.67 24.30
CA ALA A 153 2.68 17.94 24.23
C ALA A 153 1.55 18.07 25.29
N ILE A 154 0.87 16.96 25.62
CA ILE A 154 -0.08 16.92 26.74
C ILE A 154 0.62 17.20 28.08
N MET A 155 1.80 16.62 28.31
CA MET A 155 2.56 16.83 29.54
C MET A 155 3.05 18.26 29.67
N LEU A 156 3.55 18.87 28.59
CA LEU A 156 3.93 20.28 28.56
C LEU A 156 2.74 21.20 28.91
N ALA A 157 1.54 20.89 28.42
CA ALA A 157 0.31 21.63 28.73
C ALA A 157 -0.34 21.28 30.10
N SER A 158 0.26 20.36 30.86
CA SER A 158 -0.25 19.90 32.16
C SER A 158 0.49 20.60 33.30
N ILE A 159 -0.14 21.61 33.93
CA ILE A 159 0.48 22.45 34.98
C ILE A 159 1.30 21.61 35.97
N LYS A 160 0.70 20.61 36.62
CA LYS A 160 1.37 19.85 37.69
C LYS A 160 2.52 18.98 37.21
N PHE A 161 2.46 18.46 35.99
CA PHE A 161 3.51 17.56 35.48
C PHE A 161 4.61 18.34 34.75
N ARG A 162 4.31 19.54 34.24
CA ARG A 162 5.27 20.43 33.58
C ARG A 162 6.45 20.78 34.50
N ASP A 163 6.20 20.92 35.80
CA ASP A 163 7.25 21.21 36.78
C ASP A 163 8.34 20.13 36.81
N HIS A 164 7.99 18.86 36.54
CA HIS A 164 8.97 17.77 36.45
C HIS A 164 9.81 17.80 35.16
N LEU A 165 9.50 18.70 34.23
CA LEU A 165 10.18 18.85 32.94
C LEU A 165 11.11 20.07 32.87
N THR A 166 11.24 20.86 33.94
CA THR A 166 12.02 22.12 33.94
C THR A 166 13.53 21.93 33.85
N ASP A 167 14.05 20.76 34.21
CA ASP A 167 15.50 20.49 34.19
C ASP A 167 15.81 19.20 33.42
N VAL A 168 15.09 18.94 32.34
CA VAL A 168 15.37 17.83 31.42
C VAL A 168 16.65 18.14 30.67
N GLU A 169 17.58 17.20 30.67
CA GLU A 169 18.91 17.39 30.10
C GLU A 169 19.05 16.69 28.73
N TRP A 170 18.32 15.59 28.51
CA TRP A 170 18.37 14.85 27.25
C TRP A 170 16.99 14.57 26.65
N VAL A 171 16.92 14.66 25.33
CA VAL A 171 15.83 14.10 24.53
C VAL A 171 16.41 13.18 23.47
N ILE A 172 16.01 11.92 23.50
CA ILE A 172 16.35 10.92 22.50
C ILE A 172 15.15 10.75 21.58
N VAL A 173 15.31 11.06 20.30
CA VAL A 173 14.30 10.84 19.25
C VAL A 173 14.75 9.63 18.43
N ASP A 174 14.14 8.48 18.68
CA ASP A 174 14.46 7.25 17.94
C ASP A 174 13.66 7.16 16.65
N GLU A 175 14.23 6.44 15.68
CA GLU A 175 13.73 6.30 14.31
C GLU A 175 13.25 7.63 13.73
N ILE A 176 14.08 8.66 13.85
CA ILE A 176 13.72 10.06 13.57
C ILE A 176 13.19 10.25 12.14
N HIS A 177 13.65 9.45 11.18
CA HIS A 177 13.17 9.47 9.79
C HIS A 177 11.67 9.15 9.69
N ALA A 178 11.16 8.22 10.51
CA ALA A 178 9.75 7.82 10.51
C ALA A 178 8.83 8.92 11.08
N LEU A 179 9.40 9.89 11.81
CA LEU A 179 8.68 11.07 12.29
C LEU A 179 8.83 12.25 11.33
N ALA A 180 10.04 12.50 10.83
CA ALA A 180 10.38 13.68 10.03
C ALA A 180 9.51 13.82 8.76
N GLU A 181 9.12 12.72 8.14
CA GLU A 181 8.37 12.72 6.88
C GLU A 181 6.86 12.98 7.01
N ASN A 182 6.35 13.30 8.21
CA ASN A 182 4.92 13.49 8.42
C ASN A 182 4.58 14.54 9.47
N LYS A 183 3.28 14.86 9.57
CA LYS A 183 2.76 15.86 10.50
C LYS A 183 3.00 15.52 11.98
N ARG A 184 3.27 14.25 12.36
CA ARG A 184 3.68 13.91 13.74
C ARG A 184 5.07 14.44 14.04
N GLY A 185 5.99 14.39 13.06
CA GLY A 185 7.29 15.05 13.19
C GLY A 185 7.19 16.56 13.25
N VAL A 186 6.35 17.17 12.41
CA VAL A 186 6.07 18.62 12.49
C VAL A 186 5.57 19.00 13.89
N HIS A 187 4.65 18.22 14.44
CA HIS A 187 4.16 18.40 15.80
C HIS A 187 5.24 18.22 16.87
N LEU A 188 6.09 17.19 16.73
CA LEU A 188 7.22 16.96 17.63
C LEU A 188 8.19 18.14 17.59
N SER A 189 8.52 18.68 16.41
CA SER A 189 9.48 19.77 16.25
C SER A 189 9.12 21.00 17.11
N LEU A 190 7.85 21.39 17.16
CA LEU A 190 7.39 22.49 18.02
C LEU A 190 7.32 22.09 19.50
N SER A 191 7.00 20.83 19.79
CA SER A 191 7.02 20.32 21.17
C SER A 191 8.45 20.33 21.75
N LEU A 192 9.47 20.07 20.92
CA LEU A 192 10.88 20.18 21.29
C LEU A 192 11.30 21.63 21.52
N GLU A 193 10.82 22.59 20.74
CA GLU A 193 11.10 24.02 21.01
C GLU A 193 10.43 24.51 22.31
N ARG A 194 9.18 24.10 22.58
CA ARG A 194 8.50 24.37 23.85
C ARG A 194 9.25 23.75 25.04
N LEU A 195 9.71 22.51 24.91
CA LEU A 195 10.52 21.85 25.92
C LEU A 195 11.88 22.54 26.10
N GLN A 196 12.57 22.92 25.01
CA GLN A 196 13.83 23.66 25.08
C GLN A 196 13.67 24.98 25.82
N HIS A 197 12.59 25.71 25.55
CA HIS A 197 12.29 26.96 26.26
C HIS A 197 12.08 26.72 27.76
N LEU A 198 11.47 25.58 28.12
CA LEU A 198 11.25 25.19 29.51
C LEU A 198 12.53 24.75 30.22
N SER A 199 13.39 23.95 29.56
CA SER A 199 14.54 23.30 30.20
C SER A 199 15.89 24.02 30.05
N GLY A 200 15.94 25.16 29.33
CA GLY A 200 17.14 25.98 29.14
C GLY A 200 18.21 25.31 28.26
N HIS A 201 18.88 24.28 28.78
CA HIS A 201 19.90 23.48 28.11
C HIS A 201 19.40 22.06 27.89
N LEU A 202 19.33 21.63 26.62
CA LEU A 202 18.76 20.35 26.22
C LEU A 202 19.63 19.72 25.14
N CYS A 203 20.21 18.56 25.43
CA CYS A 203 20.92 17.73 24.46
C CYS A 203 19.88 16.91 23.67
N ARG A 204 19.83 17.11 22.35
CA ARG A 204 18.95 16.36 21.46
C ARG A 204 19.76 15.29 20.72
N VAL A 205 19.34 14.05 20.88
CA VAL A 205 19.96 12.85 20.30
C VAL A 205 18.98 12.26 19.29
N GLY A 206 19.33 12.26 18.01
CA GLY A 206 18.55 11.61 16.95
C GLY A 206 19.16 10.26 16.62
N LEU A 207 18.34 9.22 16.54
CA LEU A 207 18.77 7.89 16.11
C LEU A 207 18.04 7.52 14.81
N SER A 208 18.78 7.01 13.83
CA SER A 208 18.20 6.58 12.54
C SER A 208 18.95 5.37 11.97
N ALA A 209 18.27 4.55 11.18
CA ALA A 209 18.88 3.47 10.40
C ALA A 209 19.42 3.94 9.05
N THR A 210 18.57 4.59 8.28
CA THR A 210 18.82 4.94 6.87
C THR A 210 18.04 6.20 6.56
N VAL A 211 18.74 7.33 6.43
CA VAL A 211 18.09 8.60 6.13
C VAL A 211 19.01 9.51 5.32
N SER A 212 18.43 10.27 4.40
CA SER A 212 19.14 11.18 3.51
C SER A 212 18.28 12.42 3.24
N PRO A 213 18.84 13.64 3.19
CA PRO A 213 20.20 14.01 3.63
C PRO A 213 20.30 14.10 5.17
N LEU A 214 21.43 13.69 5.74
CA LEU A 214 21.62 13.70 7.20
C LEU A 214 21.67 15.11 7.80
N GLU A 215 22.23 16.08 7.08
CA GLU A 215 22.26 17.48 7.51
C GLU A 215 20.85 18.04 7.68
N GLU A 216 19.94 17.68 6.77
CA GLU A 216 18.56 18.15 6.83
C GLU A 216 17.84 17.58 8.04
N ILE A 217 18.02 16.28 8.32
CA ILE A 217 17.47 15.65 9.52
C ILE A 217 18.12 16.20 10.80
N ALA A 218 19.42 16.49 10.78
CA ALA A 218 20.11 17.12 11.90
C ALA A 218 19.51 18.50 12.20
N GLN A 219 19.24 19.30 11.16
CA GLN A 219 18.55 20.59 11.31
C GLN A 219 17.11 20.41 11.81
N TYR A 220 16.39 19.40 11.34
CA TYR A 220 15.07 19.05 11.86
C TYR A 220 15.10 18.71 13.36
N LEU A 221 16.08 17.92 13.81
CA LEU A 221 16.25 17.54 15.21
C LEU A 221 16.51 18.75 16.11
N VAL A 222 17.50 19.59 15.75
CA VAL A 222 18.00 20.65 16.64
C VAL A 222 17.33 22.00 16.44
N GLY A 223 16.58 22.18 15.36
CA GLY A 223 16.00 23.46 14.98
C GLY A 223 17.03 24.42 14.37
N VAL A 224 16.69 25.70 14.35
CA VAL A 224 17.48 26.75 13.71
C VAL A 224 18.57 27.27 14.64
N GLY A 225 19.80 27.42 14.11
CA GLY A 225 20.90 28.10 14.80
C GLY A 225 21.59 27.28 15.90
N ARG A 226 21.30 25.98 16.05
CA ARG A 226 21.95 25.11 17.03
C ARG A 226 22.97 24.18 16.34
N PRO A 227 24.16 23.97 16.93
CA PRO A 227 25.12 23.01 16.42
C PRO A 227 24.58 21.58 16.62
N CYS A 228 24.95 20.68 15.70
CA CYS A 228 24.69 19.25 15.79
C CYS A 228 25.88 18.51 15.20
N THR A 229 26.33 17.49 15.92
CA THR A 229 27.34 16.53 15.45
C THR A 229 26.64 15.42 14.66
N ILE A 230 27.09 15.18 13.44
CA ILE A 230 26.58 14.12 12.57
C ILE A 230 27.55 12.94 12.63
N ILE A 231 27.03 11.79 13.04
CA ILE A 231 27.73 10.52 13.07
C ILE A 231 27.05 9.62 12.06
N ASP A 232 27.81 9.23 11.03
CA ASP A 232 27.31 8.36 9.98
C ASP A 232 28.17 7.12 9.84
N ILE A 233 27.71 6.07 10.51
CA ILE A 233 28.37 4.79 10.55
C ILE A 233 27.69 3.94 9.48
N HIS A 234 28.10 4.22 8.25
CA HIS A 234 27.64 3.49 7.08
C HIS A 234 27.86 1.98 7.25
N PHE A 235 26.94 1.19 6.70
CA PHE A 235 26.93 -0.28 6.66
C PHE A 235 28.34 -0.89 6.50
N LEU A 236 28.93 -1.28 7.64
CA LEU A 236 30.06 -2.22 7.72
C LEU A 236 29.59 -3.68 7.63
N LYS A 237 28.28 -3.91 7.65
CA LYS A 237 27.72 -5.25 7.46
C LYS A 237 27.84 -5.64 6.00
N GLN A 238 28.34 -6.85 5.78
CA GLN A 238 28.30 -7.47 4.46
C GLN A 238 26.84 -7.62 4.01
N LEU A 239 26.56 -7.23 2.78
CA LEU A 239 25.23 -7.30 2.19
C LEU A 239 25.18 -8.51 1.24
N ASP A 240 24.26 -9.45 1.49
CA ASP A 240 23.88 -10.51 0.55
C ASP A 240 22.46 -10.20 0.06
N LEU A 241 22.37 -9.33 -0.94
CA LEU A 241 21.13 -8.85 -1.52
C LEU A 241 21.03 -9.37 -2.95
N LYS A 242 19.87 -9.92 -3.33
CA LYS A 242 19.62 -10.39 -4.70
C LYS A 242 18.21 -10.09 -5.15
N VAL A 243 18.05 -9.81 -6.43
CA VAL A 243 16.76 -9.86 -7.14
C VAL A 243 16.62 -11.25 -7.75
N ILE A 244 15.49 -11.90 -7.54
CA ILE A 244 15.19 -13.25 -8.01
C ILE A 244 13.93 -13.21 -8.86
N SER A 245 14.01 -13.80 -10.05
CA SER A 245 12.84 -14.15 -10.86
C SER A 245 12.49 -15.64 -10.63
N PRO A 246 11.21 -15.98 -10.40
CA PRO A 246 10.79 -17.38 -10.23
C PRO A 246 10.88 -18.20 -11.52
N VAL A 247 10.92 -17.52 -12.67
CA VAL A 247 10.88 -18.10 -14.01
C VAL A 247 11.96 -17.47 -14.91
N GLU A 248 12.32 -18.14 -15.99
CA GLU A 248 13.32 -17.63 -16.94
C GLU A 248 12.75 -16.54 -17.87
N ASN A 249 11.48 -16.68 -18.27
CA ASN A 249 10.77 -15.71 -19.08
C ASN A 249 9.46 -15.31 -18.40
N LEU A 250 9.35 -14.04 -17.97
CA LEU A 250 8.19 -13.50 -17.25
C LEU A 250 6.95 -13.32 -18.13
N ILE A 251 7.05 -13.47 -19.46
CA ILE A 251 5.94 -13.22 -20.38
C ILE A 251 5.36 -14.52 -20.92
N GLU A 252 6.23 -15.44 -21.34
CA GLU A 252 5.82 -16.71 -21.96
C GLU A 252 5.36 -17.73 -20.92
N THR A 253 5.71 -17.54 -19.65
CA THR A 253 5.31 -18.44 -18.57
C THR A 253 3.86 -18.16 -18.17
N THR A 254 3.05 -19.21 -18.05
CA THR A 254 1.66 -19.09 -17.60
C THR A 254 1.58 -18.54 -16.16
N HIS A 255 0.44 -17.93 -15.81
CA HIS A 255 0.22 -17.45 -14.45
C HIS A 255 0.34 -18.59 -13.42
N ALA A 256 -0.29 -19.74 -13.72
CA ALA A 256 -0.29 -20.89 -12.83
C ALA A 256 1.15 -21.37 -12.56
N ASP A 257 1.98 -21.48 -13.60
CA ASP A 257 3.37 -21.90 -13.47
C ASP A 257 4.21 -20.86 -12.72
N MET A 258 4.04 -19.57 -13.03
CA MET A 258 4.75 -18.49 -12.36
C MET A 258 4.44 -18.47 -10.86
N HIS A 259 3.16 -18.54 -10.51
CA HIS A 259 2.69 -18.58 -9.14
C HIS A 259 3.17 -19.86 -8.44
N HIS A 260 3.09 -21.00 -9.12
CA HIS A 260 3.58 -22.27 -8.60
C HIS A 260 5.07 -22.20 -8.23
N LYS A 261 5.92 -21.78 -9.18
CA LYS A 261 7.37 -21.65 -8.98
C LYS A 261 7.73 -20.60 -7.96
N MET A 262 6.98 -19.49 -7.89
CA MET A 262 7.17 -18.46 -6.86
C MET A 262 7.03 -19.06 -5.46
N TYR A 263 5.93 -19.76 -5.16
CA TYR A 263 5.74 -20.37 -3.84
C TYR A 263 6.70 -21.53 -3.55
N GLU A 264 7.13 -22.29 -4.57
CA GLU A 264 8.19 -23.30 -4.39
C GLU A 264 9.54 -22.66 -4.03
N GLN A 265 9.91 -21.57 -4.68
CA GLN A 265 11.13 -20.85 -4.32
C GLN A 265 11.02 -20.21 -2.94
N ILE A 266 9.86 -19.66 -2.57
CA ILE A 266 9.62 -19.17 -1.20
C ILE A 266 9.78 -20.32 -0.20
N ASP A 267 9.18 -21.48 -0.45
CA ASP A 267 9.31 -22.67 0.40
C ASP A 267 10.77 -23.11 0.56
N GLN A 268 11.53 -23.22 -0.55
CA GLN A 268 12.95 -23.55 -0.52
C GLN A 268 13.78 -22.53 0.28
N LEU A 269 13.50 -21.23 0.10
CA LEU A 269 14.16 -20.17 0.84
C LEU A 269 13.81 -20.21 2.33
N ILE A 270 12.56 -20.51 2.69
CA ILE A 270 12.14 -20.70 4.08
C ILE A 270 12.85 -21.91 4.68
N ASP A 271 12.87 -23.05 3.98
CA ASP A 271 13.49 -24.28 4.48
C ASP A 271 15.00 -24.12 4.73
N ALA A 272 15.69 -23.41 3.83
CA ALA A 272 17.13 -23.13 3.93
C ALA A 272 17.53 -22.19 5.09
N HIS A 273 16.56 -21.60 5.79
CA HIS A 273 16.81 -20.62 6.85
C HIS A 273 16.04 -20.99 8.13
N LYS A 274 16.45 -20.53 9.31
CA LYS A 274 15.74 -20.88 10.56
C LYS A 274 14.46 -20.07 10.71
N THR A 275 14.55 -18.77 10.45
CA THR A 275 13.42 -17.83 10.53
C THR A 275 13.46 -16.86 9.36
N THR A 276 12.35 -16.78 8.62
CA THR A 276 12.20 -15.92 7.43
C THR A 276 11.11 -14.88 7.62
N LEU A 277 11.40 -13.61 7.29
CA LEU A 277 10.42 -12.54 7.28
C LEU A 277 10.06 -12.16 5.84
N ILE A 278 8.77 -12.21 5.49
CA ILE A 278 8.27 -11.98 4.12
C ILE A 278 7.45 -10.70 4.10
N PHE A 279 7.94 -9.68 3.40
CA PHE A 279 7.24 -8.42 3.19
C PHE A 279 6.36 -8.45 1.95
N THR A 280 5.14 -7.95 2.10
CA THR A 280 4.17 -7.69 1.03
C THR A 280 3.78 -6.22 1.04
N ASN A 281 3.32 -5.70 -0.10
CA ASN A 281 2.98 -4.28 -0.22
C ASN A 281 1.55 -3.93 0.23
N THR A 282 0.66 -4.92 0.40
CA THR A 282 -0.73 -4.70 0.84
C THR A 282 -1.11 -5.68 1.95
N ARG A 283 -2.12 -5.30 2.76
CA ARG A 283 -2.60 -6.17 3.85
C ARG A 283 -3.27 -7.43 3.30
N SER A 284 -3.98 -7.27 2.18
CA SER A 284 -4.61 -8.39 1.47
C SER A 284 -3.59 -9.38 0.90
N ALA A 285 -2.45 -8.91 0.39
CA ALA A 285 -1.38 -9.78 -0.08
C ALA A 285 -0.74 -10.55 1.08
N THR A 286 -0.59 -9.92 2.25
CA THR A 286 -0.09 -10.59 3.47
C THR A 286 -0.91 -11.84 3.78
N GLU A 287 -2.23 -11.70 3.88
CA GLU A 287 -3.12 -12.81 4.22
C GLU A 287 -3.15 -13.88 3.11
N ARG A 288 -3.22 -13.47 1.83
CA ARG A 288 -3.20 -14.41 0.70
C ARG A 288 -1.95 -15.28 0.65
N VAL A 289 -0.78 -14.71 0.93
CA VAL A 289 0.49 -15.46 0.92
C VAL A 289 0.53 -16.48 2.07
N VAL A 290 0.08 -16.10 3.27
CA VAL A 290 -0.03 -17.03 4.40
C VAL A 290 -0.97 -18.18 4.08
N ASP A 291 -2.13 -17.85 3.52
CA ASP A 291 -3.15 -18.82 3.16
C ASP A 291 -2.65 -19.81 2.09
N HIS A 292 -2.01 -19.31 1.03
CA HIS A 292 -1.43 -20.16 -0.01
C HIS A 292 -0.33 -21.08 0.49
N LEU A 293 0.59 -20.58 1.32
CA LEU A 293 1.65 -21.41 1.89
C LEU A 293 1.05 -22.53 2.76
N LYS A 294 0.02 -22.25 3.56
CA LYS A 294 -0.67 -23.25 4.37
C LYS A 294 -1.39 -24.31 3.52
N HIS A 295 -2.09 -23.89 2.46
CA HIS A 295 -2.82 -24.80 1.59
C HIS A 295 -1.88 -25.65 0.72
N LYS A 296 -0.82 -25.06 0.16
CA LYS A 296 0.12 -25.76 -0.72
C LYS A 296 1.07 -26.68 0.05
N PHE A 297 1.48 -26.31 1.27
CA PHE A 297 2.40 -27.11 2.09
C PHE A 297 1.87 -27.27 3.54
N PRO A 298 0.73 -27.97 3.73
CA PRO A 298 0.05 -28.04 5.04
C PRO A 298 0.90 -28.68 6.13
N THR A 299 1.67 -29.72 5.78
CA THR A 299 2.57 -30.39 6.73
C THR A 299 3.69 -29.49 7.23
N LYS A 300 4.07 -28.46 6.46
CA LYS A 300 5.12 -27.51 6.83
C LYS A 300 4.59 -26.30 7.57
N TYR A 301 3.48 -25.69 7.12
CA TYR A 301 3.10 -24.34 7.53
C TYR A 301 1.84 -24.19 8.39
N SER A 302 1.04 -25.24 8.63
CA SER A 302 -0.23 -25.08 9.37
C SER A 302 -0.09 -24.43 10.76
N ALA A 303 1.03 -24.62 11.47
CA ALA A 303 1.23 -24.14 12.85
C ALA A 303 2.39 -23.13 13.04
N ASN A 304 3.31 -22.99 12.09
CA ASN A 304 4.58 -22.25 12.26
C ASN A 304 4.74 -21.04 11.32
N ILE A 305 3.65 -20.59 10.68
CA ILE A 305 3.58 -19.33 9.92
C ILE A 305 2.53 -18.38 10.50
N GLY A 306 2.77 -17.07 10.41
CA GLY A 306 1.82 -16.04 10.85
C GLY A 306 1.73 -14.83 9.92
N ALA A 307 0.56 -14.22 9.85
CA ALA A 307 0.36 -12.89 9.25
C ALA A 307 0.62 -11.79 10.29
N HIS A 308 1.13 -10.64 9.85
CA HIS A 308 1.28 -9.45 10.68
C HIS A 308 0.99 -8.15 9.91
N HIS A 309 -0.10 -7.46 10.25
CA HIS A 309 -0.44 -6.15 9.65
C HIS A 309 -1.30 -5.27 10.56
N GLY A 310 -1.39 -3.98 10.24
CA GLY A 310 -2.05 -2.97 11.07
C GLY A 310 -3.53 -3.23 11.41
N SER A 311 -4.28 -3.93 10.55
CA SER A 311 -5.69 -4.27 10.80
C SER A 311 -5.90 -5.41 11.81
N MET A 312 -4.84 -6.08 12.26
CA MET A 312 -4.94 -7.15 13.25
C MET A 312 -5.13 -6.59 14.67
N SER A 313 -5.84 -7.35 15.51
CA SER A 313 -6.00 -7.03 16.92
C SER A 313 -4.64 -6.91 17.62
N LYS A 314 -4.56 -6.02 18.62
CA LYS A 314 -3.33 -5.83 19.42
C LYS A 314 -2.85 -7.14 20.05
N THR A 315 -3.79 -7.94 20.58
CA THR A 315 -3.49 -9.23 21.20
C THR A 315 -2.86 -10.21 20.20
N ASN A 316 -3.41 -10.32 18.98
CA ASN A 316 -2.87 -11.22 17.97
C ASN A 316 -1.49 -10.78 17.52
N ARG A 317 -1.27 -9.47 17.30
CA ARG A 317 0.05 -8.92 16.93
C ARG A 317 1.11 -9.23 17.98
N LEU A 318 0.83 -8.92 19.24
CA LEU A 318 1.74 -9.23 20.36
C LEU A 318 2.04 -10.74 20.46
N GLY A 319 1.04 -11.59 20.21
CA GLY A 319 1.24 -13.04 20.17
C GLY A 319 2.18 -13.49 19.06
N ILE A 320 2.04 -12.95 17.84
CA ILE A 320 2.96 -13.24 16.72
C ILE A 320 4.37 -12.72 17.01
N GLU A 321 4.49 -11.49 17.53
CA GLU A 321 5.78 -10.89 17.92
C GLU A 321 6.49 -11.74 18.99
N GLU A 322 5.76 -12.24 20.00
CA GLU A 322 6.31 -13.08 21.05
C GLU A 322 6.77 -14.45 20.51
N LYS A 323 5.95 -15.12 19.68
CA LYS A 323 6.32 -16.38 19.05
C LYS A 323 7.55 -16.23 18.14
N LEU A 324 7.62 -15.14 17.39
CA LEU A 324 8.75 -14.82 16.54
C LEU A 324 10.02 -14.60 17.39
N ARG A 325 9.93 -13.85 18.49
CA ARG A 325 11.04 -13.63 19.44
C ARG A 325 11.56 -14.93 20.06
N LYS A 326 10.66 -15.88 20.35
CA LYS A 326 11.01 -17.21 20.87
C LYS A 326 11.55 -18.18 19.79
N GLY A 327 11.49 -17.80 18.52
CA GLY A 327 11.90 -18.67 17.41
C GLY A 327 10.93 -19.83 17.15
N GLU A 328 9.65 -19.68 17.54
CA GLU A 328 8.60 -20.71 17.36
C GLU A 328 7.98 -20.68 15.96
N LEU A 329 8.22 -19.61 15.19
CA LEU A 329 7.72 -19.44 13.83
C LEU A 329 8.86 -19.61 12.82
N LYS A 330 8.61 -20.42 11.79
CA LYS A 330 9.51 -20.61 10.65
C LYS A 330 9.45 -19.41 9.70
N ALA A 331 8.25 -18.84 9.52
CA ALA A 331 8.05 -17.67 8.69
C ALA A 331 7.00 -16.72 9.27
N VAL A 332 7.16 -15.43 9.02
CA VAL A 332 6.11 -14.42 9.24
C VAL A 332 5.95 -13.61 7.97
N VAL A 333 4.72 -13.47 7.50
CA VAL A 333 4.38 -12.61 6.38
C VAL A 333 3.80 -11.32 6.94
N CYS A 334 4.30 -10.17 6.48
CA CYS A 334 3.85 -8.88 6.97
C CYS A 334 3.70 -7.84 5.86
N SER A 335 2.89 -6.83 6.13
CA SER A 335 2.91 -5.59 5.35
C SER A 335 4.04 -4.67 5.86
N THR A 336 3.87 -3.34 5.84
CA THR A 336 4.83 -2.38 6.42
C THR A 336 4.95 -2.42 7.95
N SER A 337 4.21 -3.29 8.62
CA SER A 337 4.04 -3.26 10.08
C SER A 337 5.26 -3.73 10.89
N LEU A 338 6.13 -4.56 10.33
CA LEU A 338 7.40 -5.02 10.95
C LEU A 338 8.63 -4.39 10.29
N GLU A 339 8.44 -3.32 9.52
CA GLU A 339 9.53 -2.59 8.85
C GLU A 339 10.39 -1.80 9.86
N LEU A 340 9.76 -1.27 10.91
CA LEU A 340 10.36 -0.39 11.92
C LEU A 340 10.82 -1.15 13.18
N GLY A 341 11.75 -0.53 13.92
CA GLY A 341 12.62 -1.00 15.02
C GLY A 341 12.13 -1.87 16.18
N ILE A 342 11.04 -2.64 16.06
CA ILE A 342 10.59 -3.59 17.09
C ILE A 342 11.63 -4.72 17.21
N ASP A 343 11.98 -5.10 18.44
CA ASP A 343 12.82 -6.26 18.71
C ASP A 343 12.01 -7.55 18.60
N ILE A 344 12.07 -8.12 17.40
CA ILE A 344 11.37 -9.35 17.00
C ILE A 344 12.26 -10.60 17.08
N GLY A 345 13.45 -10.50 17.68
CA GLY A 345 14.39 -11.62 17.76
C GLY A 345 15.23 -11.82 16.49
N TYR A 346 15.77 -13.03 16.33
CA TYR A 346 16.72 -13.36 15.26
C TYR A 346 16.02 -13.77 13.96
N ILE A 347 16.42 -13.15 12.85
CA ILE A 347 15.93 -13.43 11.50
C ILE A 347 17.12 -13.67 10.58
N ASP A 348 17.11 -14.78 9.84
CA ASP A 348 18.19 -15.12 8.92
C ASP A 348 17.99 -14.51 7.53
N LEU A 349 16.73 -14.42 7.09
CA LEU A 349 16.38 -14.04 5.73
C LEU A 349 15.18 -13.10 5.71
N VAL A 350 15.28 -12.07 4.89
CA VAL A 350 14.16 -11.23 4.47
C VAL A 350 13.81 -11.51 3.02
N ILE A 351 12.52 -11.70 2.72
CA ILE A 351 11.99 -11.77 1.36
C ILE A 351 11.08 -10.57 1.14
N CYS A 352 11.29 -9.80 0.07
CA CYS A 352 10.36 -8.78 -0.39
C CYS A 352 9.63 -9.31 -1.62
N LEU A 353 8.30 -9.42 -1.55
CA LEU A 353 7.47 -9.75 -2.71
C LEU A 353 7.16 -8.46 -3.48
N GLY A 354 7.87 -8.30 -4.59
CA GLY A 354 7.92 -7.10 -5.43
C GLY A 354 8.67 -5.93 -4.80
N SER A 355 8.75 -4.82 -5.54
CA SER A 355 9.50 -3.65 -5.10
C SER A 355 8.90 -2.98 -3.84
N PRO A 356 9.73 -2.65 -2.84
CA PRO A 356 9.36 -1.78 -1.70
C PRO A 356 9.10 -0.31 -2.07
N LYS A 357 9.29 0.06 -3.34
CA LYS A 357 9.06 1.40 -3.93
C LYS A 357 10.01 2.51 -3.45
N SER A 358 10.94 2.21 -2.55
CA SER A 358 12.06 3.08 -2.21
C SER A 358 13.24 2.29 -1.64
N VAL A 359 14.45 2.81 -1.84
CA VAL A 359 15.71 2.23 -1.34
C VAL A 359 15.74 2.28 0.19
N ALA A 360 15.31 3.39 0.78
CA ALA A 360 15.26 3.55 2.24
C ALA A 360 14.42 2.44 2.91
N ARG A 361 13.22 2.18 2.38
CA ARG A 361 12.34 1.11 2.89
C ARG A 361 12.94 -0.27 2.70
N PHE A 362 13.54 -0.53 1.53
CA PHE A 362 14.19 -1.81 1.30
C PHE A 362 15.32 -2.07 2.30
N LEU A 363 16.20 -1.10 2.54
CA LEU A 363 17.28 -1.26 3.51
C LEU A 363 16.77 -1.45 4.95
N GLN A 364 15.66 -0.81 5.32
CA GLN A 364 15.00 -1.04 6.62
C GLN A 364 14.44 -2.45 6.75
N ARG A 365 13.78 -2.95 5.70
CA ARG A 365 13.26 -4.33 5.63
C ARG A 365 14.41 -5.33 5.66
N ALA A 366 15.40 -5.16 4.78
CA ALA A 366 16.58 -6.04 4.70
C ALA A 366 17.33 -6.08 6.03
N GLY A 367 17.52 -4.93 6.68
CA GLY A 367 18.17 -4.80 7.99
C GLY A 367 17.46 -5.50 9.16
N ARG A 368 16.27 -6.11 8.93
CA ARG A 368 15.66 -7.04 9.90
C ARG A 368 16.39 -8.39 9.95
N SER A 369 17.06 -8.78 8.87
CA SER A 369 17.95 -9.95 8.84
C SER A 369 19.34 -9.62 9.35
N GLY A 370 20.05 -10.62 9.89
CA GLY A 370 21.45 -10.47 10.33
C GLY A 370 21.58 -9.42 11.44
N HIS A 371 20.82 -9.57 12.51
CA HIS A 371 20.63 -8.54 13.52
C HIS A 371 21.91 -8.21 14.30
N LYS A 372 22.90 -9.10 14.43
CA LYS A 372 24.15 -8.80 15.17
C LYS A 372 25.11 -7.94 14.34
N LEU A 373 26.00 -7.21 15.02
CA LEU A 373 26.91 -6.21 14.42
C LEU A 373 27.78 -6.77 13.27
N HIS A 374 28.14 -8.06 13.32
CA HIS A 374 29.02 -8.72 12.35
C HIS A 374 28.31 -9.73 11.44
N GLU A 375 26.99 -9.85 11.53
CA GLU A 375 26.23 -10.76 10.67
C GLU A 375 25.96 -10.13 9.30
N THR A 376 25.96 -10.97 8.27
CA THR A 376 25.57 -10.61 6.91
C THR A 376 24.08 -10.29 6.88
N VAL A 377 23.72 -9.13 6.32
CA VAL A 377 22.32 -8.80 6.03
C VAL A 377 21.93 -9.54 4.76
N LYS A 378 20.97 -10.47 4.86
CA LYS A 378 20.53 -11.30 3.74
C LYS A 378 19.09 -10.99 3.36
N ALA A 379 18.89 -10.51 2.14
CA ALA A 379 17.55 -10.29 1.60
C ALA A 379 17.41 -10.71 0.14
N ARG A 380 16.20 -11.13 -0.23
CA ARG A 380 15.81 -11.46 -1.61
C ARG A 380 14.61 -10.63 -2.02
N ILE A 381 14.65 -10.02 -3.19
CA ILE A 381 13.49 -9.38 -3.80
C ILE A 381 12.98 -10.32 -4.89
N MET A 382 11.75 -10.79 -4.74
CA MET A 382 11.13 -11.69 -5.70
C MET A 382 10.21 -10.89 -6.61
N VAL A 383 10.47 -10.94 -7.92
CA VAL A 383 9.76 -10.14 -8.92
C VAL A 383 8.83 -11.02 -9.75
N MET A 384 7.69 -10.47 -10.16
CA MET A 384 6.69 -11.18 -10.97
C MET A 384 6.39 -10.51 -12.31
N ASP A 385 6.91 -9.31 -12.54
CA ASP A 385 6.70 -8.59 -13.79
C ASP A 385 7.97 -7.86 -14.26
N ARG A 386 8.02 -7.52 -15.55
CA ARG A 386 9.21 -6.96 -16.19
C ARG A 386 9.53 -5.53 -15.72
N ASP A 387 8.51 -4.72 -15.44
CA ASP A 387 8.73 -3.36 -14.93
C ASP A 387 9.30 -3.42 -13.50
N ASP A 388 8.75 -4.29 -12.66
CA ASP A 388 9.21 -4.53 -11.29
C ASP A 388 10.59 -5.18 -11.25
N LEU A 389 10.95 -6.05 -12.21
CA LEU A 389 12.32 -6.55 -12.38
C LEU A 389 13.33 -5.41 -12.56
N VAL A 390 13.03 -4.47 -13.46
CA VAL A 390 13.91 -3.32 -13.74
C VAL A 390 13.97 -2.40 -12.52
N GLU A 391 12.83 -2.10 -11.92
CA GLU A 391 12.73 -1.29 -10.71
C GLU A 391 13.55 -1.90 -9.55
N CYS A 392 13.38 -3.19 -9.29
CA CYS A 392 14.07 -3.92 -8.23
C CYS A 392 15.57 -4.04 -8.49
N ALA A 393 16.00 -4.21 -9.76
CA ALA A 393 17.41 -4.27 -10.12
C ALA A 393 18.10 -2.91 -9.90
N VAL A 394 17.46 -1.80 -10.28
CA VAL A 394 17.98 -0.44 -10.02
C VAL A 394 17.92 -0.10 -8.52
N LEU A 395 16.90 -0.59 -7.80
CA LEU A 395 16.81 -0.46 -6.35
C LEU A 395 17.94 -1.24 -5.65
N LEU A 396 18.24 -2.47 -6.08
CA LEU A 396 19.37 -3.26 -5.59
C LEU A 396 20.68 -2.51 -5.79
N LYS A 397 20.93 -2.01 -7.00
CA LYS A 397 22.09 -1.17 -7.30
C LYS A 397 22.20 0.02 -6.34
N SER A 398 21.12 0.78 -6.18
CA SER A 398 21.09 1.95 -5.31
C SER A 398 21.33 1.57 -3.84
N ALA A 399 20.82 0.43 -3.39
CA ALA A 399 21.08 -0.10 -2.04
C ALA A 399 22.55 -0.48 -1.83
N VAL A 400 23.15 -1.21 -2.78
CA VAL A 400 24.57 -1.60 -2.76
C VAL A 400 25.48 -0.37 -2.80
N GLU A 401 25.14 0.62 -3.62
CA GLU A 401 25.88 1.88 -3.77
C GLU A 401 25.53 2.95 -2.73
N LYS A 402 24.67 2.62 -1.76
CA LYS A 402 24.29 3.51 -0.64
C LYS A 402 23.62 4.82 -1.09
N LYS A 403 22.94 4.80 -2.22
CA LYS A 403 22.11 5.92 -2.73
C LYS A 403 20.71 5.80 -2.15
N ILE A 404 20.48 6.47 -1.02
CA ILE A 404 19.20 6.47 -0.32
C ILE A 404 18.35 7.66 -0.80
N ASP A 405 17.05 7.43 -0.97
CA ASP A 405 16.08 8.45 -1.34
C ASP A 405 16.04 9.61 -0.33
N ARG A 406 15.79 10.83 -0.82
CA ARG A 406 15.64 12.00 0.03
C ARG A 406 14.31 11.97 0.78
N VAL A 407 14.36 12.35 2.05
CA VAL A 407 13.16 12.54 2.87
C VAL A 407 12.40 13.79 2.45
N HIS A 408 11.07 13.76 2.56
CA HIS A 408 10.22 14.95 2.41
C HIS A 408 9.71 15.39 3.77
N ILE A 409 10.21 16.50 4.30
CA ILE A 409 9.78 17.05 5.60
C ILE A 409 8.67 18.10 5.38
N PRO A 410 7.44 17.88 5.87
CA PRO A 410 6.38 18.87 5.69
C PRO A 410 6.69 20.19 6.40
N MET A 411 6.45 21.30 5.70
CA MET A 411 6.76 22.64 6.16
C MET A 411 5.49 23.46 6.44
N ASN A 412 5.56 24.34 7.43
CA ASN A 412 4.51 25.32 7.76
C ASN A 412 3.09 24.73 7.89
N ALA A 413 2.94 23.56 8.50
CA ALA A 413 1.64 22.92 8.67
C ALA A 413 0.74 23.74 9.62
N LEU A 414 -0.20 24.51 9.08
CA LEU A 414 -0.94 25.53 9.86
C LEU A 414 -1.99 24.91 10.79
N ASP A 415 -2.48 23.72 10.45
CA ASP A 415 -3.37 22.94 11.31
C ASP A 415 -2.65 22.37 12.54
N VAL A 416 -1.40 21.93 12.37
CA VAL A 416 -0.52 21.52 13.47
C VAL A 416 -0.08 22.74 14.30
N LEU A 417 0.16 23.88 13.66
CA LEU A 417 0.45 25.12 14.36
C LEU A 417 -0.70 25.52 15.29
N ALA A 418 -1.94 25.44 14.82
CA ALA A 418 -3.11 25.80 15.62
C ALA A 418 -3.19 25.02 16.95
N GLN A 419 -3.01 23.69 16.92
CA GLN A 419 -2.98 22.90 18.16
C GLN A 419 -1.75 23.22 19.02
N GLN A 420 -0.59 23.52 18.44
CA GLN A 420 0.62 23.86 19.19
C GLN A 420 0.50 25.23 19.89
N LEU A 421 -0.08 26.23 19.23
CA LEU A 421 -0.35 27.55 19.83
C LEU A 421 -1.40 27.46 20.92
N PHE A 422 -2.46 26.66 20.73
CA PHE A 422 -3.40 26.39 21.80
C PHE A 422 -2.71 25.69 22.98
N GLY A 423 -1.85 24.70 22.71
CA GLY A 423 -1.02 24.04 23.71
C GLY A 423 -0.17 25.03 24.51
N ALA A 424 0.56 25.91 23.84
CA ALA A 424 1.40 26.94 24.46
C ALA A 424 0.59 27.89 25.36
N ALA A 425 -0.60 28.33 24.93
CA ALA A 425 -1.50 29.16 25.73
C ALA A 425 -2.07 28.44 26.97
N LEU A 426 -2.01 27.11 27.04
CA LEU A 426 -2.38 26.35 28.24
C LEU A 426 -1.25 26.27 29.26
N GLU A 427 0.00 26.48 28.84
CA GLU A 427 1.19 26.43 29.70
C GLU A 427 1.29 27.69 30.54
N GLN A 428 1.19 28.85 29.88
CA GLN A 428 1.36 30.18 30.45
C GLN A 428 0.74 31.23 29.53
N ASN A 429 0.73 32.48 29.99
CA ASN A 429 0.47 33.62 29.13
C ASN A 429 1.73 33.94 28.32
N TRP A 430 1.57 34.26 27.05
CA TRP A 430 2.67 34.53 26.13
C TRP A 430 2.55 35.90 25.52
N ASN A 431 3.68 36.59 25.37
CA ASN A 431 3.79 37.64 24.37
C ASN A 431 3.69 37.01 22.97
N GLU A 432 2.84 37.57 22.12
CA GLU A 432 2.58 37.04 20.77
C GLU A 432 3.84 36.94 19.91
N ARG A 433 4.72 37.94 20.02
CA ARG A 433 5.96 38.03 19.24
C ARG A 433 6.99 37.04 19.76
N GLU A 434 7.12 36.89 21.07
CA GLU A 434 8.02 35.89 21.65
C GLU A 434 7.63 34.46 21.24
N LEU A 435 6.34 34.15 21.25
CA LEU A 435 5.85 32.84 20.80
C LEU A 435 6.05 32.63 19.29
N TYR A 436 5.91 33.69 18.48
CA TYR A 436 6.24 33.64 17.05
C TYR A 436 7.72 33.33 16.82
N GLU A 437 8.62 34.03 17.52
CA GLU A 437 10.06 33.79 17.43
C GLU A 437 10.44 32.38 17.93
N LEU A 438 9.80 31.89 19.01
CA LEU A 438 9.96 30.51 19.46
C LEU A 438 9.53 29.52 18.38
N THR A 439 8.38 29.74 17.76
CA THR A 439 7.84 28.89 16.69
C THR A 439 8.82 28.79 15.52
N ARG A 440 9.42 29.92 15.11
CA ARG A 440 10.40 29.96 14.00
C ARG A 440 11.75 29.31 14.29
N LYS A 441 12.05 29.00 15.56
CA LYS A 441 13.22 28.17 15.91
C LYS A 441 13.05 26.71 15.49
N SER A 442 11.82 26.23 15.28
CA SER A 442 11.60 24.92 14.68
C SER A 442 11.99 24.91 13.20
N TYR A 443 12.67 23.84 12.77
CA TYR A 443 13.00 23.63 11.35
C TYR A 443 11.75 23.72 10.48
N CYS A 444 10.65 23.06 10.87
CA CYS A 444 9.42 22.98 10.09
C CYS A 444 8.70 24.33 9.92
N TYR A 445 9.01 25.33 10.76
CA TYR A 445 8.35 26.65 10.75
C TYR A 445 9.33 27.81 10.54
N ARG A 446 10.58 27.55 10.16
CA ARG A 446 11.61 28.59 9.96
C ARG A 446 11.23 29.64 8.90
N THR A 447 10.43 29.24 7.92
CA THR A 447 9.90 30.10 6.84
C THR A 447 8.46 30.58 7.08
N LEU A 448 7.89 30.33 8.27
CA LEU A 448 6.53 30.74 8.61
C LEU A 448 6.38 32.26 8.46
N LYS A 449 5.36 32.68 7.71
CA LYS A 449 5.03 34.09 7.51
C LYS A 449 4.22 34.61 8.69
N LEU A 450 4.50 35.85 9.10
CA LEU A 450 3.78 36.51 10.20
C LEU A 450 2.26 36.61 9.93
N GLY A 451 1.86 36.86 8.68
CA GLY A 451 0.44 36.90 8.30
C GLY A 451 -0.27 35.56 8.53
N ASP A 452 0.36 34.44 8.17
CA ASP A 452 -0.20 33.10 8.40
C ASP A 452 -0.29 32.79 9.90
N TYR A 453 0.74 33.13 10.67
CA TYR A 453 0.74 33.01 12.13
C TYR A 453 -0.40 33.83 12.78
N ASN A 454 -0.53 35.09 12.41
CA ASN A 454 -1.58 35.98 12.92
C ASN A 454 -2.97 35.47 12.56
N SER A 455 -3.16 34.95 11.35
CA SER A 455 -4.44 34.36 10.94
C SER A 455 -4.83 33.14 11.77
N VAL A 456 -3.87 32.27 12.14
CA VAL A 456 -4.12 31.17 13.09
C VAL A 456 -4.54 31.71 14.45
N LEU A 457 -3.84 32.73 14.98
CA LEU A 457 -4.16 33.34 16.27
C LEU A 457 -5.56 33.97 16.28
N SER A 458 -5.88 34.78 15.27
CA SER A 458 -7.19 35.43 15.11
C SER A 458 -8.33 34.42 15.12
N TYR A 459 -8.14 33.29 14.42
CA TYR A 459 -9.08 32.18 14.44
C TYR A 459 -9.22 31.57 15.84
N LEU A 460 -8.11 31.23 16.50
CA LEU A 460 -8.13 30.66 17.84
C LEU A 460 -8.70 31.61 18.90
N ALA A 461 -8.57 32.92 18.70
CA ALA A 461 -9.10 33.97 19.57
C ALA A 461 -10.61 34.21 19.39
N GLY A 462 -11.20 33.70 18.29
CA GLY A 462 -12.60 33.89 17.95
C GLY A 462 -12.91 35.26 17.35
N GLU A 463 -11.98 35.85 16.59
CA GLU A 463 -12.17 37.15 15.93
C GLU A 463 -13.11 37.09 14.71
N PHE A 464 -13.57 35.89 14.32
CA PHE A 464 -14.52 35.67 13.22
C PHE A 464 -15.89 35.24 13.77
N SER A 465 -16.87 36.13 13.74
CA SER A 465 -18.21 35.89 14.30
C SER A 465 -18.95 34.75 13.60
N GLU A 466 -18.75 34.57 12.30
CA GLU A 466 -19.39 33.52 11.49
C GLU A 466 -18.98 32.10 11.92
N LEU A 467 -17.87 31.96 12.66
CA LEU A 467 -17.42 30.68 13.22
C LEU A 467 -18.18 30.30 14.49
N GLU A 468 -18.60 31.27 15.29
CA GLU A 468 -19.38 31.03 16.51
C GLU A 468 -20.75 30.43 16.16
N ASP A 469 -21.38 30.91 15.08
CA ASP A 469 -22.63 30.36 14.51
C ASP A 469 -22.50 28.88 14.10
N ARG A 470 -21.27 28.39 13.94
CA ARG A 470 -20.95 26.99 13.61
C ARG A 470 -20.43 26.20 14.81
N HIS A 471 -20.60 26.73 16.02
CA HIS A 471 -20.10 26.16 17.28
C HIS A 471 -18.58 26.03 17.35
N ILE A 472 -17.85 26.90 16.65
CA ILE A 472 -16.39 26.96 16.69
C ILE A 472 -16.00 28.14 17.57
N TYR A 473 -15.92 27.85 18.87
CA TYR A 473 -15.63 28.85 19.88
C TYR A 473 -14.13 29.11 20.03
N ALA A 474 -13.81 30.34 20.44
CA ALA A 474 -12.49 30.76 20.86
C ALA A 474 -11.85 29.78 21.86
N LYS A 475 -10.57 29.47 21.63
CA LYS A 475 -9.74 28.59 22.46
C LYS A 475 -8.74 29.38 23.30
N ILE A 476 -8.33 30.54 22.81
CA ILE A 476 -7.43 31.47 23.50
C ILE A 476 -8.12 32.82 23.67
N TRP A 477 -7.61 33.64 24.58
CA TRP A 477 -7.85 35.09 24.57
C TRP A 477 -6.61 35.76 23.99
N ARG A 478 -6.80 36.96 23.42
CA ARG A 478 -5.76 37.74 22.76
C ARG A 478 -6.01 39.22 23.00
N GLU A 479 -5.16 39.87 23.80
CA GLU A 479 -5.32 41.28 24.20
C GLU A 479 -3.96 41.92 24.44
N ASN A 480 -3.76 43.18 24.01
CA ASN A 480 -2.53 43.95 24.25
C ASN A 480 -1.22 43.22 23.87
N GLY A 481 -1.23 42.43 22.78
CA GLY A 481 -0.08 41.64 22.33
C GLY A 481 0.25 40.43 23.20
N GLN A 482 -0.68 40.02 24.07
CA GLN A 482 -0.60 38.84 24.93
C GLN A 482 -1.66 37.82 24.53
N ILE A 483 -1.34 36.54 24.70
CA ILE A 483 -2.27 35.44 24.54
C ILE A 483 -2.27 34.51 25.76
N GLY A 484 -3.40 33.85 26.00
CA GLY A 484 -3.50 32.84 27.04
C GLY A 484 -4.76 31.99 26.93
N LYS A 485 -4.93 31.07 27.88
CA LYS A 485 -6.05 30.12 27.89
C LYS A 485 -7.40 30.80 28.07
N ARG A 486 -8.38 30.51 27.20
CA ARG A 486 -9.78 30.93 27.36
C ARG A 486 -10.71 29.77 27.75
N GLY A 487 -11.59 29.99 28.73
CA GLY A 487 -12.62 29.03 29.16
C GLY A 487 -12.14 27.97 30.17
N LYS A 488 -13.08 27.31 30.87
CA LYS A 488 -12.74 26.28 31.89
C LYS A 488 -12.35 24.94 31.27
N LEU A 489 -12.99 24.54 30.17
CA LEU A 489 -12.83 23.23 29.51
C LEU A 489 -11.64 23.12 28.56
N SER A 490 -10.86 24.18 28.35
CA SER A 490 -9.82 24.24 27.30
C SER A 490 -8.77 23.13 27.42
N ARG A 491 -8.34 22.79 28.64
CA ARG A 491 -7.38 21.68 28.86
C ARG A 491 -7.99 20.32 28.50
N VAL A 492 -9.24 20.08 28.86
CA VAL A 492 -9.95 18.84 28.51
C VAL A 492 -10.10 18.72 27.00
N ILE A 493 -10.48 19.82 26.33
CA ILE A 493 -10.58 19.88 24.88
C ILE A 493 -9.24 19.53 24.24
N TYR A 494 -8.15 20.16 24.68
CA TYR A 494 -6.81 19.88 24.16
C TYR A 494 -6.40 18.41 24.34
N MET A 495 -6.47 17.90 25.57
CA MET A 495 -6.04 16.54 25.91
C MET A 495 -6.80 15.44 25.16
N THR A 496 -8.06 15.70 24.77
CA THR A 496 -8.92 14.71 24.12
C THR A 496 -8.96 14.84 22.59
N ASN A 497 -8.32 15.86 22.02
CA ASN A 497 -8.38 16.14 20.57
C ASN A 497 -7.00 16.35 19.92
N ILE A 498 -5.93 16.47 20.69
CA ILE A 498 -4.56 16.61 20.18
C ILE A 498 -4.12 15.38 19.38
N GLY A 499 -3.31 15.61 18.34
CA GLY A 499 -2.72 14.58 17.51
C GLY A 499 -2.82 14.90 16.04
N THR A 500 -2.08 14.17 15.21
CA THR A 500 -2.01 14.43 13.76
C THR A 500 -2.40 13.24 12.89
N ILE A 501 -2.58 12.06 13.49
CA ILE A 501 -3.11 10.88 12.80
C ILE A 501 -4.61 11.12 12.55
N PRO A 502 -5.09 11.11 11.29
CA PRO A 502 -6.52 11.20 10.99
C PRO A 502 -7.24 9.89 11.38
N ASP A 503 -8.54 9.98 11.66
CA ASP A 503 -9.35 8.77 11.87
C ASP A 503 -9.67 8.17 10.49
N GLU A 504 -9.08 7.02 10.15
CA GLU A 504 -9.42 6.26 8.94
C GLU A 504 -10.73 5.49 9.14
N SER A 505 -11.56 5.42 8.10
CA SER A 505 -12.87 4.79 8.17
C SER A 505 -13.28 4.16 6.84
N PHE A 506 -14.27 3.28 6.87
CA PHE A 506 -14.87 2.73 5.66
C PHE A 506 -16.06 3.58 5.20
N ILE A 507 -16.19 3.75 3.88
CA ILE A 507 -17.31 4.44 3.23
C ILE A 507 -18.28 3.40 2.71
N THR A 508 -19.55 3.50 3.12
CA THR A 508 -20.62 2.65 2.62
C THR A 508 -20.95 3.00 1.18
N VAL A 509 -21.01 2.03 0.28
CA VAL A 509 -21.41 2.24 -1.11
C VAL A 509 -22.89 1.90 -1.26
N LYS A 510 -23.63 2.80 -1.91
CA LYS A 510 -25.06 2.62 -2.18
C LYS A 510 -25.41 2.83 -3.64
N VAL A 511 -26.36 2.05 -4.13
CA VAL A 511 -27.03 2.27 -5.42
C VAL A 511 -28.48 2.62 -5.10
N GLY A 512 -28.85 3.88 -5.30
CA GLY A 512 -30.14 4.39 -4.84
C GLY A 512 -30.23 4.35 -3.31
N THR A 513 -31.08 3.47 -2.77
CA THR A 513 -31.25 3.27 -1.32
C THR A 513 -30.52 2.03 -0.79
N GLU A 514 -30.20 1.08 -1.67
CA GLU A 514 -29.61 -0.21 -1.31
C GLU A 514 -28.11 -0.09 -1.07
N THR A 515 -27.61 -0.84 -0.08
CA THR A 515 -26.18 -0.89 0.25
C THR A 515 -25.54 -2.05 -0.47
N VAL A 516 -24.54 -1.78 -1.29
CA VAL A 516 -23.86 -2.78 -2.12
C VAL A 516 -22.50 -3.19 -1.55
N GLY A 517 -21.93 -2.41 -0.63
CA GLY A 517 -20.72 -2.81 0.10
C GLY A 517 -20.04 -1.64 0.82
N MET A 518 -18.74 -1.79 1.09
CA MET A 518 -17.92 -0.77 1.73
C MET A 518 -16.58 -0.62 1.01
N LEU A 519 -16.08 0.60 0.93
CA LEU A 519 -14.77 0.94 0.37
C LEU A 519 -13.90 1.63 1.42
N ASP A 520 -12.58 1.48 1.27
CA ASP A 520 -11.63 2.25 2.05
C ASP A 520 -11.75 3.76 1.74
N GLU A 521 -11.60 4.60 2.76
CA GLU A 521 -11.68 6.03 2.58
C GLU A 521 -10.55 6.59 1.70
N GLY A 522 -9.33 6.07 1.76
CA GLY A 522 -8.27 6.49 0.84
C GLY A 522 -8.61 6.21 -0.63
N PHE A 523 -9.35 5.13 -0.90
CA PHE A 523 -9.76 4.76 -2.25
C PHE A 523 -10.80 5.73 -2.81
N VAL A 524 -11.87 5.99 -2.06
CA VAL A 524 -12.92 6.92 -2.51
C VAL A 524 -12.39 8.37 -2.60
N GLU A 525 -11.27 8.72 -1.94
CA GLU A 525 -10.66 10.06 -1.98
C GLU A 525 -10.21 10.41 -3.41
N ARG A 526 -9.81 9.39 -4.17
CA ARG A 526 -9.28 9.52 -5.53
C ARG A 526 -10.37 9.50 -6.60
N LEU A 527 -11.57 9.02 -6.28
CA LEU A 527 -12.68 8.90 -7.22
C LEU A 527 -13.26 10.27 -7.60
N LYS A 528 -13.60 10.41 -8.87
CA LYS A 528 -14.31 11.54 -9.48
C LYS A 528 -15.66 11.06 -10.01
N PRO A 529 -16.69 11.93 -10.02
CA PRO A 529 -17.97 11.61 -10.68
C PRO A 529 -17.74 11.09 -12.10
N GLY A 530 -18.27 9.91 -12.41
CA GLY A 530 -18.06 9.22 -13.68
C GLY A 530 -17.02 8.09 -13.65
N ASP A 531 -16.17 8.04 -12.62
CA ASP A 531 -15.20 6.95 -12.46
C ASP A 531 -15.92 5.61 -12.26
N VAL A 532 -15.40 4.57 -12.90
CA VAL A 532 -15.91 3.20 -12.76
C VAL A 532 -14.98 2.44 -11.82
N PHE A 533 -15.54 1.79 -10.80
CA PHE A 533 -14.78 0.99 -9.84
C PHE A 533 -15.42 -0.39 -9.66
N VAL A 534 -14.62 -1.36 -9.20
CA VAL A 534 -15.10 -2.72 -8.90
C VAL A 534 -15.39 -2.84 -7.41
N LEU A 535 -16.48 -3.53 -7.05
CA LEU A 535 -16.80 -3.90 -5.67
C LEU A 535 -17.53 -5.25 -5.66
N GLY A 536 -16.96 -6.25 -5.00
CA GLY A 536 -17.57 -7.59 -4.96
C GLY A 536 -17.68 -8.25 -6.34
N GLY A 537 -16.76 -7.96 -7.27
CA GLY A 537 -16.75 -8.50 -8.64
C GLY A 537 -17.57 -7.69 -9.65
N GLU A 538 -18.48 -6.85 -9.18
CA GLU A 538 -19.34 -6.02 -10.03
C GLU A 538 -18.77 -4.62 -10.25
N THR A 539 -19.06 -4.01 -11.41
CA THR A 539 -18.65 -2.63 -11.72
C THR A 539 -19.72 -1.61 -11.31
N TYR A 540 -19.28 -0.44 -10.86
CA TYR A 540 -20.14 0.65 -10.41
C TYR A 540 -19.60 2.00 -10.88
N ILE A 541 -20.48 2.90 -11.33
CA ILE A 541 -20.10 4.30 -11.61
C ILE A 541 -20.21 5.10 -10.33
N PHE A 542 -19.11 5.68 -9.87
CA PHE A 542 -19.12 6.66 -8.81
C PHE A 542 -19.87 7.93 -9.24
N LYS A 543 -20.90 8.32 -8.50
CA LYS A 543 -21.65 9.56 -8.76
C LYS A 543 -21.16 10.70 -7.88
N PHE A 544 -21.21 10.51 -6.57
CA PHE A 544 -20.79 11.49 -5.58
C PHE A 544 -20.73 10.85 -4.20
N THR A 545 -20.05 11.49 -3.25
CA THR A 545 -20.17 11.16 -1.82
C THR A 545 -21.11 12.12 -1.09
N ARG A 546 -21.92 11.57 -0.18
CA ARG A 546 -22.69 12.34 0.80
C ARG A 546 -22.45 11.78 2.20
N GLY A 547 -21.56 12.42 2.96
CA GLY A 547 -21.10 11.86 4.23
C GLY A 547 -20.34 10.54 4.00
N MET A 548 -20.55 9.57 4.89
CA MET A 548 -19.94 8.23 4.81
C MET A 548 -20.58 7.32 3.75
N VAL A 549 -21.32 7.90 2.80
CA VAL A 549 -22.00 7.15 1.74
C VAL A 549 -21.47 7.61 0.39
N ALA A 550 -20.90 6.69 -0.38
CA ALA A 550 -20.65 6.85 -1.81
C ALA A 550 -21.89 6.40 -2.58
N GLN A 551 -22.51 7.31 -3.32
CA GLN A 551 -23.60 6.98 -4.24
C GLN A 551 -23.02 6.52 -5.57
N ALA A 552 -23.53 5.39 -6.04
CA ALA A 552 -23.11 4.74 -7.26
C ALA A 552 -24.28 4.51 -8.23
N GLY A 553 -23.96 4.39 -9.52
CA GLY A 553 -24.86 3.85 -10.55
C GLY A 553 -24.73 2.33 -10.68
N THR A 554 -25.73 1.69 -11.26
CA THR A 554 -25.70 0.25 -11.60
C THR A 554 -24.68 -0.07 -12.69
N SER A 555 -24.33 -1.36 -12.76
CA SER A 555 -23.35 -1.97 -13.66
C SER A 555 -23.34 -1.38 -15.06
N VAL A 556 -22.13 -1.10 -15.53
CA VAL A 556 -21.82 -0.59 -16.86
C VAL A 556 -20.98 -1.63 -17.56
N ASN A 557 -21.28 -1.90 -18.83
CA ASN A 557 -20.31 -2.52 -19.74
C ASN A 557 -19.20 -1.51 -20.09
N ARG A 558 -18.50 -0.98 -19.08
CA ARG A 558 -17.31 -0.15 -19.21
C ARG A 558 -16.24 -0.68 -18.27
N PRO A 559 -14.97 -0.73 -18.70
CA PRO A 559 -13.87 -1.08 -17.81
C PRO A 559 -13.80 -0.08 -16.64
N PRO A 560 -13.39 -0.51 -15.44
CA PRO A 560 -13.12 0.37 -14.32
C PRO A 560 -12.05 1.39 -14.71
N THR A 561 -12.17 2.61 -14.24
CA THR A 561 -11.20 3.67 -14.49
C THR A 561 -10.23 3.83 -13.32
N VAL A 562 -10.55 3.23 -12.15
CA VAL A 562 -9.74 3.31 -10.93
C VAL A 562 -9.52 1.91 -10.34
N PRO A 563 -8.25 1.47 -10.15
CA PRO A 563 -7.94 0.12 -9.66
C PRO A 563 -8.31 -0.12 -8.20
N HIS A 564 -8.82 -1.32 -7.89
CA HIS A 564 -9.34 -1.69 -6.56
C HIS A 564 -8.33 -1.55 -5.39
N TRP A 565 -7.02 -1.58 -5.67
CA TRP A 565 -5.96 -1.71 -4.66
C TRP A 565 -5.15 -0.43 -4.39
N VAL A 566 -5.52 0.71 -5.00
CA VAL A 566 -4.67 1.92 -5.04
C VAL A 566 -4.46 2.57 -3.68
N SER A 567 -5.38 2.45 -2.71
CA SER A 567 -5.25 3.15 -1.43
C SER A 567 -4.19 2.57 -0.49
N GLU A 568 -3.77 1.31 -0.71
CA GLU A 568 -2.75 0.63 0.10
C GLU A 568 -1.37 0.56 -0.57
N MET A 569 -1.26 0.87 -1.88
CA MET A 569 -0.01 0.73 -2.62
C MET A 569 0.96 1.89 -2.36
N LEU A 570 2.19 1.55 -1.98
CA LEU A 570 3.28 2.51 -1.83
C LEU A 570 3.59 3.19 -3.18
N PRO A 571 3.85 4.51 -3.21
CA PRO A 571 4.32 5.19 -4.42
C PRO A 571 5.83 5.01 -4.59
N LEU A 572 6.28 4.90 -5.84
CA LEU A 572 7.69 4.95 -6.22
C LEU A 572 8.27 6.32 -5.84
N SER A 573 9.43 6.32 -5.17
CA SER A 573 10.15 7.55 -4.86
C SER A 573 10.65 8.24 -6.13
N PHE A 574 10.64 9.57 -6.14
CA PHE A 574 11.13 10.36 -7.27
C PHE A 574 12.60 10.05 -7.58
N ASP A 575 13.45 9.91 -6.56
CA ASP A 575 14.87 9.65 -6.74
C ASP A 575 15.13 8.29 -7.40
N LEU A 576 14.46 7.23 -6.95
CA LEU A 576 14.55 5.91 -7.60
C LEU A 576 13.98 5.94 -9.02
N ALA A 577 12.86 6.63 -9.25
CA ALA A 577 12.28 6.80 -10.60
C ALA A 577 13.28 7.48 -11.56
N MET A 578 14.00 8.50 -11.07
CA MET A 578 15.05 9.18 -11.84
C MET A 578 16.26 8.27 -12.11
N GLU A 579 16.68 7.42 -11.18
CA GLU A 579 17.73 6.42 -11.43
C GLU A 579 17.30 5.38 -12.48
N ILE A 580 16.03 4.94 -12.45
CA ILE A 580 15.47 4.07 -13.49
C ILE A 580 15.51 4.79 -14.85
N GLY A 581 15.09 6.06 -14.90
CA GLY A 581 15.15 6.88 -16.10
C GLY A 581 16.58 7.02 -16.67
N ARG A 582 17.60 7.17 -15.80
CA ARG A 582 19.02 7.19 -16.20
C ARG A 582 19.49 5.85 -16.73
N PHE A 583 19.13 4.74 -16.08
CA PHE A 583 19.42 3.41 -16.58
C PHE A 583 18.79 3.20 -17.97
N ARG A 584 17.56 3.67 -18.19
CA ARG A 584 16.92 3.62 -19.52
C ARG A 584 17.69 4.41 -20.57
N ARG A 585 18.25 5.55 -20.20
CA ARG A 585 19.11 6.34 -21.09
C ARG A 585 20.41 5.60 -21.42
N TYR A 586 21.06 4.97 -20.45
CA TYR A 586 22.26 4.16 -20.69
C TYR A 586 22.01 2.99 -21.63
N MET A 587 20.84 2.35 -21.56
CA MET A 587 20.44 1.31 -22.50
C MET A 587 20.22 1.88 -23.91
N LEU A 588 19.49 2.99 -24.03
CA LEU A 588 19.24 3.66 -25.31
C LEU A 588 20.54 4.09 -26.01
N GLU A 589 21.48 4.68 -25.27
CA GLU A 589 22.79 5.10 -25.78
C GLU A 589 23.56 3.91 -26.39
N ARG A 590 23.54 2.74 -25.73
CA ARG A 590 24.20 1.52 -26.21
C ARG A 590 23.55 0.91 -27.44
N PHE A 591 22.21 0.87 -27.48
CA PHE A 591 21.51 0.41 -28.67
C PHE A 591 21.77 1.32 -29.87
N ASN A 592 21.80 2.63 -29.66
CA ASN A 592 22.13 3.59 -30.72
C ASN A 592 23.58 3.51 -31.19
N ALA A 593 24.50 3.14 -30.30
CA ALA A 593 25.90 2.87 -30.64
C ALA A 593 26.09 1.54 -31.38
N GLY A 594 25.05 0.69 -31.49
CA GLY A 594 25.14 -0.61 -32.14
C GLY A 594 25.99 -1.61 -31.36
N GLU A 595 26.08 -1.47 -30.03
CA GLU A 595 26.84 -2.41 -29.19
C GLU A 595 26.27 -3.84 -29.30
N SER A 596 27.16 -4.83 -29.26
CA SER A 596 26.77 -6.25 -29.31
C SER A 596 25.90 -6.65 -28.11
N ARG A 597 25.05 -7.67 -28.29
CA ARG A 597 24.21 -8.24 -27.23
C ARG A 597 25.02 -8.61 -25.99
N ASP A 598 26.15 -9.29 -26.16
CA ASP A 598 27.00 -9.73 -25.06
C ASP A 598 27.60 -8.56 -24.28
N ALA A 599 27.98 -7.48 -24.96
CA ALA A 599 28.48 -6.26 -24.30
C ALA A 599 27.39 -5.60 -23.44
N ILE A 600 26.16 -5.53 -23.95
CA ILE A 600 25.03 -4.94 -23.20
C ILE A 600 24.64 -5.85 -22.03
N LEU A 601 24.58 -7.16 -22.20
CA LEU A 601 24.30 -8.10 -21.11
C LEU A 601 25.33 -8.00 -19.99
N LYS A 602 26.61 -7.95 -20.35
CA LYS A 602 27.71 -7.73 -19.40
C LYS A 602 27.53 -6.40 -18.65
N PHE A 603 27.20 -5.32 -19.36
CA PHE A 603 26.90 -4.05 -18.74
C PHE A 603 25.73 -4.15 -17.74
N VAL A 604 24.60 -4.76 -18.12
CA VAL A 604 23.42 -4.87 -17.24
C VAL A 604 23.77 -5.69 -15.98
N ASN A 605 24.48 -6.81 -16.14
CA ASN A 605 24.94 -7.65 -15.05
C ASN A 605 25.85 -6.89 -14.07
N GLU A 606 26.92 -6.25 -14.57
CA GLU A 606 27.89 -5.52 -13.76
C GLU A 606 27.31 -4.24 -13.15
N HIS A 607 26.45 -3.53 -13.88
CA HIS A 607 25.88 -2.27 -13.45
C HIS A 607 24.76 -2.42 -12.42
N LEU A 608 23.96 -3.49 -12.51
CA LEU A 608 22.80 -3.72 -11.63
C LEU A 608 23.03 -4.79 -10.56
N TYR A 609 24.15 -5.53 -10.61
CA TYR A 609 24.47 -6.63 -9.70
C TYR A 609 23.43 -7.77 -9.72
N VAL A 610 22.81 -8.01 -10.87
CA VAL A 610 21.81 -9.08 -11.08
C VAL A 610 22.44 -10.30 -11.74
N ASP A 611 21.79 -11.45 -11.69
CA ASP A 611 22.26 -12.65 -12.38
C ASP A 611 22.06 -12.59 -13.91
N GLU A 612 22.60 -13.58 -14.64
CA GLU A 612 22.51 -13.64 -16.10
C GLU A 612 21.06 -13.72 -16.60
N LYS A 613 20.18 -14.42 -15.88
CA LYS A 613 18.77 -14.58 -16.28
C LYS A 613 18.03 -13.25 -16.18
N ALA A 614 18.21 -12.53 -15.08
CA ALA A 614 17.67 -11.19 -14.90
C ALA A 614 18.26 -10.19 -15.91
N ALA A 615 19.57 -10.24 -16.16
CA ALA A 615 20.21 -9.40 -17.17
C ALA A 615 19.63 -9.65 -18.57
N ASN A 616 19.41 -10.92 -18.92
CA ASN A 616 18.78 -11.34 -20.16
C ASN A 616 17.35 -10.81 -20.29
N ALA A 617 16.50 -11.02 -19.27
CA ALA A 617 15.13 -10.53 -19.27
C ALA A 617 15.03 -9.00 -19.38
N ILE A 618 15.93 -8.27 -18.71
CA ILE A 618 16.03 -6.81 -18.82
C ILE A 618 16.46 -6.42 -20.24
N TYR A 619 17.49 -7.07 -20.80
CA TYR A 619 17.93 -6.80 -22.17
C TYR A 619 16.79 -6.99 -23.18
N GLU A 620 16.12 -8.15 -23.16
CA GLU A 620 15.06 -8.46 -24.11
C GLU A 620 13.91 -7.46 -24.00
N TYR A 621 13.48 -7.11 -22.78
CA TYR A 621 12.41 -6.12 -22.58
C TYR A 621 12.75 -4.74 -23.19
N PHE A 622 13.99 -4.30 -23.00
CA PHE A 622 14.47 -3.03 -23.52
C PHE A 622 14.70 -3.07 -25.03
N LYS A 623 15.18 -4.21 -25.52
CA LYS A 623 15.40 -4.47 -26.95
C LYS A 623 14.09 -4.51 -27.70
N GLU A 624 13.04 -5.13 -27.15
CA GLU A 624 11.68 -5.08 -27.70
C GLU A 624 11.19 -3.65 -27.85
N GLN A 625 11.30 -2.82 -26.80
CA GLN A 625 10.90 -1.41 -26.87
C GLN A 625 11.72 -0.65 -27.93
N TYR A 626 13.02 -0.88 -27.97
CA TYR A 626 13.91 -0.26 -28.94
C TYR A 626 13.57 -0.69 -30.38
N ASP A 627 13.31 -1.96 -30.62
CA ASP A 627 12.98 -2.44 -31.96
C ASP A 627 11.59 -2.02 -32.40
N TYR A 628 10.66 -1.85 -31.46
CA TYR A 628 9.31 -1.38 -31.71
C TYR A 628 9.27 0.08 -32.22
N CYS A 629 9.98 1.01 -31.58
CA CYS A 629 9.88 2.44 -31.92
C CYS A 629 11.19 3.24 -31.87
N LYS A 630 12.33 2.60 -31.60
CA LYS A 630 13.66 3.22 -31.47
C LYS A 630 13.73 4.33 -30.42
N LYS A 631 12.76 4.39 -29.52
CA LYS A 631 12.61 5.41 -28.47
C LYS A 631 12.35 4.76 -27.12
N LEU A 632 13.08 5.21 -26.10
CA LEU A 632 12.86 4.84 -24.71
C LEU A 632 12.54 6.11 -23.90
N PRO A 633 11.49 6.11 -23.06
CA PRO A 633 11.30 7.14 -22.03
C PRO A 633 12.46 7.10 -21.03
N THR A 634 13.02 8.25 -20.66
CA THR A 634 14.21 8.38 -19.81
C THR A 634 14.07 9.54 -18.82
N ASP A 635 15.12 9.80 -18.02
CA ASP A 635 15.23 11.00 -17.19
C ASP A 635 15.27 12.33 -18.00
N LYS A 636 15.44 12.24 -19.33
CA LYS A 636 15.58 13.36 -20.26
C LYS A 636 14.58 13.33 -21.42
N LEU A 637 13.69 12.34 -21.48
CA LEU A 637 12.73 12.18 -22.57
C LEU A 637 11.40 11.67 -22.03
N ILE A 638 10.35 12.48 -22.23
CA ILE A 638 8.94 12.10 -22.07
C ILE A 638 8.44 11.64 -23.44
N LEU A 639 7.98 10.39 -23.51
CA LEU A 639 7.34 9.84 -24.69
C LEU A 639 5.83 9.94 -24.53
N VAL A 640 5.16 10.50 -25.52
CA VAL A 640 3.69 10.61 -25.57
C VAL A 640 3.19 9.71 -26.68
N GLU A 641 2.51 8.64 -26.31
CA GLU A 641 2.04 7.58 -27.19
C GLU A 641 0.53 7.72 -27.41
N TYR A 642 0.13 7.98 -28.64
CA TYR A 642 -1.25 7.98 -29.08
C TYR A 642 -1.62 6.55 -29.49
N TYR A 643 -2.23 5.81 -28.57
CA TYR A 643 -2.68 4.44 -28.77
C TYR A 643 -4.14 4.42 -29.23
N SER A 644 -4.39 3.76 -30.36
CA SER A 644 -5.74 3.51 -30.89
C SER A 644 -5.84 2.14 -31.53
N ASP A 645 -6.73 1.27 -31.02
CA ASP A 645 -7.05 -0.04 -31.61
C ASP A 645 -8.43 -0.08 -32.31
N GLY A 646 -9.02 1.10 -32.53
CA GLY A 646 -10.36 1.25 -33.10
C GLY A 646 -11.51 1.08 -32.09
N ARG A 647 -11.25 0.55 -30.89
CA ARG A 647 -12.23 0.47 -29.78
C ARG A 647 -11.89 1.48 -28.68
N ASP A 648 -10.62 1.55 -28.30
CA ASP A 648 -10.08 2.48 -27.32
C ASP A 648 -9.13 3.49 -27.95
N ASN A 649 -9.12 4.70 -27.37
CA ASN A 649 -8.21 5.78 -27.75
C ASN A 649 -7.55 6.33 -26.49
N LYS A 650 -6.31 5.93 -26.19
CA LYS A 650 -5.58 6.40 -25.01
C LYS A 650 -4.35 7.19 -25.42
N ILE A 651 -4.16 8.34 -24.80
CA ILE A 651 -2.93 9.13 -24.95
C ILE A 651 -2.10 8.92 -23.71
N ILE A 652 -1.03 8.13 -23.85
CA ILE A 652 -0.22 7.62 -22.76
C ILE A 652 1.04 8.49 -22.64
N PHE A 653 1.19 9.12 -21.47
CA PHE A 653 2.38 9.86 -21.08
C PHE A 653 3.31 8.93 -20.32
N HIS A 654 4.43 8.58 -20.93
CA HIS A 654 5.49 7.84 -20.26
C HIS A 654 6.34 8.81 -19.44
N THR A 655 5.99 8.96 -18.16
CA THR A 655 6.62 9.87 -17.21
C THR A 655 7.11 9.11 -15.98
N LEU A 656 8.37 8.66 -16.03
CA LEU A 656 9.05 7.90 -14.97
C LEU A 656 9.50 8.82 -13.82
N PHE A 657 8.55 9.49 -13.18
CA PHE A 657 8.80 10.41 -12.08
C PHE A 657 8.14 9.95 -10.76
N GLY A 658 7.55 8.75 -10.76
CA GLY A 658 6.80 8.22 -9.63
C GLY A 658 5.39 8.80 -9.52
N ARG A 659 4.50 8.04 -8.85
CA ARG A 659 3.06 8.34 -8.85
C ARG A 659 2.70 9.71 -8.28
N ARG A 660 3.46 10.24 -7.30
CA ARG A 660 3.16 11.55 -6.69
C ARG A 660 3.35 12.72 -7.65
N VAL A 661 4.38 12.66 -8.49
CA VAL A 661 4.63 13.64 -9.57
C VAL A 661 3.61 13.43 -10.68
N ASN A 662 3.34 12.18 -11.08
CA ASN A 662 2.36 11.86 -12.12
C ASN A 662 0.93 12.30 -11.74
N ASP A 663 0.54 12.21 -10.47
CA ASP A 663 -0.76 12.69 -9.98
C ASP A 663 -0.89 14.22 -10.11
N CYS A 664 0.18 14.96 -9.78
CA CYS A 664 0.22 16.41 -9.96
C CYS A 664 0.18 16.79 -11.45
N LEU A 665 1.08 16.20 -12.25
CA LEU A 665 1.26 16.52 -13.66
C LEU A 665 0.01 16.17 -14.48
N SER A 666 -0.55 14.98 -14.30
CA SER A 666 -1.75 14.53 -15.02
C SER A 666 -2.95 15.44 -14.76
N ARG A 667 -3.16 15.88 -13.51
CA ARG A 667 -4.24 16.83 -13.16
C ARG A 667 -4.00 18.21 -13.74
N ALA A 668 -2.76 18.68 -13.74
CA ALA A 668 -2.41 19.97 -14.33
C ALA A 668 -2.70 19.96 -15.85
N VAL A 669 -2.27 18.90 -16.55
CA VAL A 669 -2.52 18.71 -17.99
C VAL A 669 -4.02 18.62 -18.25
N ALA A 670 -4.75 17.78 -17.52
CA ALA A 670 -6.19 17.63 -17.66
C ALA A 670 -6.96 18.94 -17.42
N PHE A 671 -6.54 19.72 -16.42
CA PHE A 671 -7.13 21.03 -16.15
C PHE A 671 -6.86 22.02 -17.29
N ALA A 672 -5.62 22.08 -17.78
CA ALA A 672 -5.26 22.93 -18.92
C ALA A 672 -6.06 22.54 -20.18
N MET A 673 -6.26 21.24 -20.44
CA MET A 673 -7.10 20.75 -21.52
C MET A 673 -8.56 21.13 -21.35
N SER A 674 -9.14 20.92 -20.17
CA SER A 674 -10.53 21.30 -19.87
C SER A 674 -10.77 22.79 -20.09
N ARG A 675 -9.79 23.64 -19.78
CA ARG A 675 -9.87 25.09 -20.00
C ARG A 675 -9.68 25.53 -21.44
N THR A 676 -8.79 24.87 -22.19
CA THR A 676 -8.45 25.28 -23.57
C THR A 676 -9.33 24.63 -24.63
N GLU A 677 -9.87 23.45 -24.33
CA GLU A 677 -10.67 22.66 -25.28
C GLU A 677 -12.13 22.48 -24.85
N HIS A 678 -12.51 22.86 -23.63
CA HIS A 678 -13.85 22.66 -23.07
C HIS A 678 -14.34 21.20 -23.14
N LYS A 679 -13.41 20.26 -22.92
CA LYS A 679 -13.66 18.83 -22.93
C LYS A 679 -13.35 18.22 -21.57
N ASP A 680 -14.21 17.30 -21.15
CA ASP A 680 -13.92 16.41 -20.03
C ASP A 680 -13.01 15.29 -20.51
N VAL A 681 -12.06 14.90 -19.65
CA VAL A 681 -11.11 13.83 -19.93
C VAL A 681 -11.09 12.84 -18.78
N GLU A 682 -10.96 11.57 -19.14
CA GLU A 682 -10.68 10.48 -18.20
C GLU A 682 -9.17 10.41 -17.96
N LEU A 683 -8.76 10.10 -16.73
CA LEU A 683 -7.36 9.97 -16.33
C LEU A 683 -7.13 8.68 -15.57
N GLY A 684 -6.11 7.92 -15.96
CA GLY A 684 -5.51 6.87 -15.12
C GLY A 684 -4.01 7.11 -14.96
N MET A 685 -3.44 6.64 -13.84
CA MET A 685 -2.05 6.91 -13.50
C MET A 685 -1.40 5.78 -12.70
N ASN A 686 -0.12 5.55 -12.93
CA ASN A 686 0.72 4.68 -12.10
C ASN A 686 2.09 5.34 -11.86
N ASP A 687 3.07 4.57 -11.39
CA ASP A 687 4.42 5.08 -11.12
C ASP A 687 5.21 5.41 -12.40
N ASN A 688 4.87 4.77 -13.53
CA ASN A 688 5.59 4.88 -14.79
C ASN A 688 4.99 5.91 -15.76
N GLY A 689 3.79 6.39 -15.49
CA GLY A 689 3.12 7.36 -16.33
C GLY A 689 1.66 7.58 -15.99
N PHE A 690 0.96 8.24 -16.91
CA PHE A 690 -0.49 8.43 -16.86
C PHE A 690 -1.06 8.40 -18.27
N TYR A 691 -2.33 8.07 -18.40
CA TYR A 691 -3.05 8.17 -19.66
C TYR A 691 -4.17 9.21 -19.57
N ILE A 692 -4.49 9.80 -20.71
CA ILE A 692 -5.65 10.65 -20.91
C ILE A 692 -6.52 9.99 -21.99
N ASN A 693 -7.81 9.84 -21.72
CA ASN A 693 -8.80 9.34 -22.65
C ASN A 693 -9.93 10.36 -22.83
N GLY A 694 -10.51 10.43 -24.02
CA GLY A 694 -11.63 11.32 -24.32
C GLY A 694 -12.31 10.98 -25.65
N THR A 695 -13.57 11.41 -25.80
CA THR A 695 -14.44 11.04 -26.91
C THR A 695 -14.21 11.81 -28.22
N LYS A 696 -13.27 12.76 -28.22
CA LYS A 696 -12.95 13.65 -29.36
C LYS A 696 -11.43 13.81 -29.46
N ALA A 697 -10.92 14.23 -30.63
CA ALA A 697 -9.50 14.53 -30.80
C ALA A 697 -8.98 15.49 -29.71
N LEU A 698 -7.94 15.10 -28.98
CA LEU A 698 -7.35 15.84 -27.87
C LEU A 698 -5.94 16.31 -28.24
N ARG A 699 -5.47 17.45 -27.69
CA ARG A 699 -4.09 17.93 -27.88
C ARG A 699 -3.36 18.09 -26.55
N PRO A 700 -3.07 16.98 -25.84
CA PRO A 700 -2.55 17.05 -24.48
C PRO A 700 -1.10 17.55 -24.41
N VAL A 701 -0.28 17.35 -25.46
CA VAL A 701 1.06 17.95 -25.53
C VAL A 701 1.00 19.47 -25.57
N LYS A 702 0.07 20.04 -26.33
CA LYS A 702 -0.18 21.49 -26.31
C LYS A 702 -0.54 21.95 -24.89
N ALA A 703 -1.43 21.23 -24.20
CA ALA A 703 -1.79 21.56 -22.82
C ALA A 703 -0.61 21.48 -21.86
N LEU A 704 0.25 20.45 -21.98
CA LEU A 704 1.48 20.32 -21.21
C LEU A 704 2.43 21.51 -21.43
N THR A 705 2.62 21.93 -22.69
CA THR A 705 3.50 23.08 -23.00
C THR A 705 2.97 24.44 -22.50
N LEU A 706 1.68 24.55 -22.19
CA LEU A 706 1.08 25.76 -21.61
C LEU A 706 1.28 25.86 -20.09
N LEU A 707 1.73 24.80 -19.43
CA LEU A 707 1.96 24.79 -17.99
C LEU A 707 3.28 25.50 -17.67
N LEU A 708 3.20 26.64 -17.00
CA LEU A 708 4.37 27.37 -16.52
C LEU A 708 4.73 26.94 -15.08
N PRO A 709 6.00 26.63 -14.78
CA PRO A 709 6.43 26.18 -13.46
C PRO A 709 6.03 27.14 -12.32
N ASP A 710 6.21 28.45 -12.53
CA ASP A 710 5.90 29.50 -11.55
C ASP A 710 4.39 29.68 -11.34
N LYS A 711 3.55 29.26 -12.30
CA LYS A 711 2.09 29.31 -12.22
C LYS A 711 1.46 27.98 -11.79
N LEU A 712 2.23 26.89 -11.70
CA LEU A 712 1.69 25.56 -11.41
C LEU A 712 0.88 25.53 -10.11
N SER A 713 1.37 26.16 -9.04
CA SER A 713 0.65 26.22 -7.75
C SER A 713 -0.72 26.89 -7.87
N LEU A 714 -0.84 27.96 -8.66
CA LEU A 714 -2.12 28.63 -8.90
C LEU A 714 -3.09 27.73 -9.66
N ILE A 715 -2.61 27.09 -10.73
CA ILE A 715 -3.40 26.16 -11.56
C ILE A 715 -3.91 25.02 -10.69
N MET A 716 -3.02 24.40 -9.92
CA MET A 716 -3.34 23.24 -9.10
C MET A 716 -4.26 23.56 -7.93
N ASN A 717 -4.15 24.75 -7.34
CA ASN A 717 -5.11 25.22 -6.33
C ASN A 717 -6.55 25.20 -6.86
N ILE A 718 -6.76 25.63 -8.10
CA ILE A 718 -8.08 25.63 -8.75
C ILE A 718 -8.49 24.21 -9.15
N ALA A 719 -7.56 23.41 -9.68
CA ALA A 719 -7.83 22.04 -10.14
C ALA A 719 -8.26 21.12 -8.99
N VAL A 720 -7.64 21.27 -7.82
CA VAL A 720 -7.90 20.43 -6.65
C VAL A 720 -9.14 20.90 -5.88
N GLU A 721 -9.53 22.17 -5.96
CA GLU A 721 -10.59 22.76 -5.13
C GLU A 721 -11.95 22.05 -5.21
N LYS A 722 -12.31 21.48 -6.37
CA LYS A 722 -13.58 20.75 -6.56
C LYS A 722 -13.46 19.24 -6.32
N SER A 723 -12.27 18.73 -6.04
CA SER A 723 -12.01 17.30 -5.88
C SER A 723 -12.45 16.75 -4.51
N GLU A 724 -12.73 15.44 -4.44
CA GLU A 724 -12.96 14.75 -3.16
C GLU A 724 -11.71 14.71 -2.29
N VAL A 725 -10.51 14.66 -2.90
CA VAL A 725 -9.21 14.83 -2.24
C VAL A 725 -9.20 16.06 -1.35
N PHE A 726 -9.53 17.23 -1.91
CA PHE A 726 -9.51 18.47 -1.16
C PHE A 726 -10.47 18.48 0.03
N LYS A 727 -11.72 18.01 -0.18
CA LYS A 727 -12.75 17.98 0.88
C LYS A 727 -12.31 17.12 2.06
N ARG A 728 -11.62 16.02 1.80
CA ARG A 728 -11.12 15.09 2.85
C ARG A 728 -9.90 15.64 3.55
N ARG A 729 -8.93 16.16 2.83
CA ARG A 729 -7.77 16.84 3.42
C ARG A 729 -8.20 18.02 4.28
N PHE A 730 -9.20 18.78 3.84
CA PHE A 730 -9.82 19.82 4.66
C PHE A 730 -10.44 19.27 5.95
N ARG A 731 -11.19 18.17 5.91
CA ARG A 731 -11.72 17.51 7.12
C ARG A 731 -10.60 17.13 8.10
N HIS A 732 -9.51 16.55 7.60
CA HIS A 732 -8.35 16.20 8.43
C HIS A 732 -7.72 17.44 9.05
N CYS A 733 -7.50 18.50 8.27
CA CYS A 733 -6.94 19.77 8.74
C CYS A 733 -7.85 20.44 9.77
N ALA A 734 -9.16 20.54 9.52
CA ALA A 734 -10.14 21.12 10.44
C ALA A 734 -10.23 20.35 11.77
N THR A 735 -10.01 19.04 11.73
CA THR A 735 -9.98 18.22 12.94
C THR A 735 -8.68 18.44 13.72
N ARG A 736 -7.52 18.43 13.04
CA ARG A 736 -6.21 18.69 13.65
C ARG A 736 -6.05 20.10 14.19
N SER A 737 -6.70 21.08 13.56
CA SER A 737 -6.71 22.48 13.97
C SER A 737 -7.71 22.80 15.09
N LEU A 738 -8.45 21.78 15.58
CA LEU A 738 -9.44 21.91 16.66
C LEU A 738 -10.68 22.76 16.29
N MET A 739 -10.91 23.00 15.00
CA MET A 739 -12.20 23.51 14.50
C MET A 739 -13.30 22.46 14.70
N ILE A 740 -12.98 21.21 14.41
CA ILE A 740 -13.87 20.06 14.62
C ILE A 740 -13.30 19.22 15.76
N LEU A 741 -14.00 19.20 16.89
CA LEU A 741 -13.62 18.37 18.03
C LEU A 741 -14.07 16.92 17.80
N ARG A 742 -13.11 15.98 17.78
CA ARG A 742 -13.33 14.53 17.78
C ARG A 742 -14.05 14.08 19.04
N ASN A 743 -13.66 14.63 20.19
CA ASN A 743 -14.21 14.32 21.50
C ASN A 743 -14.72 15.60 22.16
N TYR A 744 -15.97 15.56 22.63
CA TYR A 744 -16.57 16.67 23.36
C TYR A 744 -17.40 16.15 24.53
N LEU A 745 -17.10 16.63 25.75
CA LEU A 745 -17.79 16.25 27.00
C LEU A 745 -17.90 14.71 27.18
N GLY A 746 -16.81 13.99 26.93
CA GLY A 746 -16.74 12.53 27.09
C GLY A 746 -17.41 11.72 25.98
N ARG A 747 -17.96 12.36 24.94
CA ARG A 747 -18.56 11.67 23.78
C ARG A 747 -17.69 11.84 22.54
N GLN A 748 -17.36 10.72 21.90
CA GLN A 748 -16.67 10.71 20.61
C GLN A 748 -17.68 10.99 19.48
N LYS A 749 -17.40 11.99 18.64
CA LYS A 749 -18.18 12.24 17.42
C LYS A 749 -17.84 11.20 16.37
N ARG A 750 -18.86 10.49 15.88
CA ARG A 750 -18.73 9.58 14.72
C ARG A 750 -18.17 10.32 13.50
N VAL A 751 -17.31 9.65 12.72
CA VAL A 751 -16.65 10.22 11.54
C VAL A 751 -17.63 10.87 10.55
N GLY A 752 -18.78 10.24 10.30
CA GLY A 752 -19.81 10.83 9.44
C GLY A 752 -20.39 12.17 9.92
N ARG A 753 -20.50 12.39 11.24
CA ARG A 753 -20.89 13.70 11.77
C ARG A 753 -19.79 14.74 11.60
N GLN A 754 -18.52 14.32 11.72
CA GLN A 754 -17.38 15.20 11.46
C GLN A 754 -17.36 15.66 9.99
N GLN A 755 -17.67 14.78 9.04
CA GLN A 755 -17.70 15.09 7.61
C GLN A 755 -18.85 16.05 7.23
N VAL A 756 -20.06 15.86 7.77
CA VAL A 756 -21.15 16.82 7.53
C VAL A 756 -20.79 18.20 8.09
N SER A 757 -20.21 18.23 9.30
CA SER A 757 -19.71 19.46 9.91
C SER A 757 -18.63 20.12 9.06
N SER A 758 -17.71 19.34 8.46
CA SER A 758 -16.62 19.88 7.65
C SER A 758 -17.11 20.48 6.33
N MET A 759 -18.11 19.90 5.66
CA MET A 759 -18.66 20.48 4.43
C MET A 759 -19.35 21.83 4.66
N ILE A 760 -20.13 21.93 5.74
CA ILE A 760 -20.78 23.19 6.15
C ILE A 760 -19.72 24.22 6.52
N LEU A 761 -18.72 23.80 7.30
CA LEU A 761 -17.61 24.66 7.71
C LEU A 761 -16.80 25.17 6.52
N MET A 762 -16.43 24.29 5.58
CA MET A 762 -15.66 24.66 4.40
C MET A 762 -16.37 25.76 3.60
N SER A 763 -17.68 25.63 3.42
CA SER A 763 -18.51 26.63 2.73
C SER A 763 -18.56 27.96 3.49
N ALA A 764 -18.58 27.91 4.83
CA ALA A 764 -18.55 29.11 5.66
C ALA A 764 -17.18 29.82 5.60
N LEU A 765 -16.09 29.06 5.71
CA LEU A 765 -14.73 29.61 5.63
C LEU A 765 -14.48 30.30 4.29
N LYS A 766 -14.92 29.72 3.18
CA LYS A 766 -14.80 30.33 1.85
C LYS A 766 -15.53 31.67 1.71
N ARG A 767 -16.58 31.91 2.52
CA ARG A 767 -17.28 33.21 2.55
C ARG A 767 -16.51 34.26 3.33
N ILE A 768 -15.77 33.84 4.35
CA ILE A 768 -14.87 34.72 5.12
C ILE A 768 -13.66 35.08 4.25
N ASP A 769 -12.93 34.04 3.80
CA ASP A 769 -11.76 34.17 2.96
C ASP A 769 -11.50 32.86 2.20
N ASN A 770 -11.37 32.92 0.88
CA ASN A 770 -11.04 31.74 0.07
C ASN A 770 -9.64 31.18 0.37
N ASP A 771 -8.75 31.99 0.93
CA ASP A 771 -7.42 31.61 1.40
C ASP A 771 -7.33 31.55 2.93
N PHE A 772 -8.49 31.38 3.60
CA PHE A 772 -8.53 31.14 5.03
C PHE A 772 -7.52 30.06 5.42
N THR A 773 -6.78 30.30 6.49
CA THR A 773 -5.57 29.54 6.86
C THR A 773 -5.72 28.01 6.80
N ILE A 774 -6.84 27.46 7.28
CA ILE A 774 -7.07 26.00 7.24
C ILE A 774 -7.43 25.48 5.84
N LEU A 775 -8.03 26.29 4.96
CA LEU A 775 -8.21 25.96 3.54
C LEU A 775 -6.86 25.97 2.82
N LYS A 776 -6.03 26.99 3.07
CA LYS A 776 -4.67 27.10 2.53
C LYS A 776 -3.83 25.87 2.93
N GLU A 777 -3.90 25.47 4.19
CA GLU A 777 -3.25 24.28 4.70
C GLU A 777 -3.75 22.99 4.05
N ALA A 778 -5.06 22.86 3.81
CA ALA A 778 -5.61 21.71 3.10
C ALA A 778 -5.10 21.64 1.65
N ARG A 779 -4.95 22.77 0.96
CA ARG A 779 -4.34 22.83 -0.39
C ARG A 779 -2.88 22.40 -0.33
N ARG A 780 -2.11 22.95 0.62
CA ARG A 780 -0.71 22.62 0.88
C ARG A 780 -0.51 21.13 1.08
N GLU A 781 -1.29 20.49 1.96
CA GLU A 781 -1.22 19.02 2.16
C GLU A 781 -1.57 18.22 0.90
N CYS A 782 -2.55 18.66 0.10
CA CYS A 782 -2.86 17.98 -1.17
C CYS A 782 -1.67 18.04 -2.14
N LEU A 783 -1.06 19.22 -2.30
CA LEU A 783 -0.08 19.48 -3.35
C LEU A 783 1.33 19.03 -2.98
N GLU A 784 1.69 19.08 -1.70
CA GLU A 784 3.04 18.81 -1.22
C GLU A 784 3.17 17.45 -0.52
N ASP A 785 2.17 16.99 0.23
CA ASP A 785 2.28 15.76 1.05
C ASP A 785 1.67 14.55 0.32
N LEU A 786 0.52 14.73 -0.34
CA LEU A 786 -0.10 13.68 -1.16
C LEU A 786 0.53 13.63 -2.56
N MET A 787 0.61 14.77 -3.24
CA MET A 787 1.31 14.94 -4.52
C MET A 787 2.76 15.37 -4.29
N ASP A 788 3.48 15.66 -5.37
CA ASP A 788 4.83 16.24 -5.31
C ASP A 788 4.93 17.42 -6.30
N ILE A 789 4.36 18.56 -5.89
CA ILE A 789 4.35 19.76 -6.73
C ILE A 789 5.76 20.34 -6.96
N GLU A 790 6.67 20.19 -6.02
CA GLU A 790 8.02 20.77 -6.12
C GLU A 790 8.87 20.05 -7.16
N ASN A 791 8.87 18.71 -7.18
CA ASN A 791 9.53 18.00 -8.27
C ASN A 791 8.76 18.14 -9.60
N THR A 792 7.44 18.28 -9.58
CA THR A 792 6.67 18.59 -10.80
C THR A 792 7.10 19.92 -11.42
N LYS A 793 7.34 20.97 -10.62
CA LYS A 793 7.90 22.24 -11.11
C LYS A 793 9.25 22.03 -11.79
N LYS A 794 10.17 21.27 -11.17
CA LYS A 794 11.48 20.95 -11.78
C LYS A 794 11.34 20.22 -13.11
N ILE A 795 10.37 19.32 -13.25
CA ILE A 795 10.09 18.65 -14.53
C ILE A 795 9.60 19.66 -15.57
N LEU A 796 8.66 20.55 -15.22
CA LEU A 796 8.19 21.59 -16.14
C LEU A 796 9.30 22.59 -16.53
N GLU A 797 10.17 22.98 -15.59
CA GLU A 797 11.37 23.77 -15.87
C GLU A 797 12.31 23.03 -16.82
N GLY A 798 12.46 21.72 -16.62
CA GLY A 798 13.25 20.86 -17.49
C GLY A 798 12.73 20.84 -18.93
N ILE A 799 11.41 20.77 -19.12
CA ILE A 799 10.73 20.85 -20.42
C ILE A 799 10.92 22.25 -21.03
N GLN A 800 10.68 23.32 -20.26
CA GLN A 800 10.81 24.71 -20.72
C GLN A 800 12.24 25.02 -21.19
N ASN A 801 13.24 24.54 -20.46
CA ASN A 801 14.66 24.71 -20.79
C ASN A 801 15.18 23.67 -21.80
N LYS A 802 14.31 22.81 -22.35
CA LYS A 802 14.64 21.74 -23.32
C LYS A 802 15.67 20.72 -22.81
N THR A 803 15.86 20.63 -21.50
CA THR A 803 16.67 19.57 -20.87
C THR A 803 15.89 18.26 -20.72
N ILE A 804 14.56 18.33 -20.79
CA ILE A 804 13.65 17.19 -20.94
C ILE A 804 12.92 17.38 -22.28
N GLN A 805 13.11 16.44 -23.20
CA GLN A 805 12.43 16.45 -24.50
C GLN A 805 11.06 15.80 -24.39
N VAL A 806 10.09 16.31 -25.14
CA VAL A 806 8.77 15.69 -25.29
C VAL A 806 8.64 15.22 -26.73
N VAL A 807 8.39 13.92 -26.91
CA VAL A 807 8.35 13.29 -28.23
C VAL A 807 7.03 12.55 -28.38
N GLU A 808 6.35 12.76 -29.51
CA GLU A 808 5.08 12.12 -29.83
C GLU A 808 5.29 10.88 -30.73
N MET A 809 4.41 9.89 -30.60
CA MET A 809 4.30 8.75 -31.51
C MET A 809 2.89 8.18 -31.56
N ASP A 810 2.49 7.67 -32.72
CA ASP A 810 1.21 7.00 -32.93
C ASP A 810 1.39 5.48 -32.97
N THR A 811 0.46 4.75 -32.36
CA THR A 811 0.52 3.29 -32.25
C THR A 811 -0.86 2.65 -32.36
N THR A 812 -0.92 1.52 -33.05
CA THR A 812 -2.11 0.66 -33.16
C THR A 812 -2.11 -0.52 -32.19
N VAL A 813 -0.94 -0.82 -31.63
CA VAL A 813 -0.69 -1.81 -30.57
C VAL A 813 0.14 -1.05 -29.54
N PRO A 814 -0.16 -1.12 -28.24
CA PRO A 814 0.62 -0.38 -27.25
C PRO A 814 2.08 -0.86 -27.28
N SER A 815 3.02 0.05 -27.11
CA SER A 815 4.43 -0.29 -26.98
C SER A 815 4.68 -1.19 -25.74
N PRO A 816 5.77 -1.98 -25.70
CA PRO A 816 6.12 -2.80 -24.54
C PRO A 816 5.99 -2.05 -23.20
N PHE A 817 6.45 -0.80 -23.13
CA PHE A 817 6.39 0.01 -21.91
C PHE A 817 5.01 0.60 -21.62
N ALA A 818 4.13 0.68 -22.62
CA ALA A 818 2.78 1.21 -22.46
C ALA A 818 1.78 0.16 -21.99
N LEU A 819 2.10 -1.12 -22.10
CA LEU A 819 1.16 -2.23 -21.91
C LEU A 819 0.40 -2.12 -20.57
N ASN A 820 1.10 -1.95 -19.45
CA ASN A 820 0.48 -1.83 -18.13
C ASN A 820 -0.43 -0.59 -17.99
N LEU A 821 -0.09 0.53 -18.64
CA LEU A 821 -0.90 1.75 -18.63
C LEU A 821 -2.09 1.67 -19.60
N ALA A 822 -1.89 1.09 -20.78
CA ALA A 822 -2.91 0.91 -21.79
C ALA A 822 -4.04 -0.01 -21.30
N LEU A 823 -3.69 -1.02 -20.48
CA LEU A 823 -4.64 -2.02 -19.97
C LEU A 823 -5.19 -1.70 -18.59
N MET A 824 -4.75 -0.58 -18.03
CA MET A 824 -5.26 -0.07 -16.77
C MET A 824 -6.78 0.11 -16.89
N GLY A 825 -7.50 -0.46 -15.91
CA GLY A 825 -8.95 -0.57 -15.94
C GLY A 825 -9.46 -1.92 -16.43
N TYR A 826 -9.14 -2.34 -17.65
CA TYR A 826 -9.54 -3.66 -18.15
C TYR A 826 -9.05 -4.80 -17.24
N MET A 827 -7.82 -4.67 -16.78
CA MET A 827 -7.19 -5.66 -15.91
C MET A 827 -7.89 -5.78 -14.55
N ASP A 828 -8.65 -4.81 -14.05
CA ASP A 828 -9.21 -4.93 -12.69
C ASP A 828 -10.49 -5.77 -12.59
N VAL A 829 -11.13 -6.07 -13.72
CA VAL A 829 -12.36 -6.90 -13.80
C VAL A 829 -12.04 -8.36 -14.14
N LEU A 830 -10.93 -8.58 -14.82
CA LEU A 830 -10.51 -9.91 -15.26
C LEU A 830 -10.05 -10.77 -14.07
N ARG A 831 -10.25 -12.09 -14.16
CA ARG A 831 -9.55 -13.03 -13.27
C ARG A 831 -8.06 -12.91 -13.52
N ILE A 832 -7.24 -13.28 -12.54
CA ILE A 832 -5.79 -13.11 -12.67
C ILE A 832 -5.29 -13.93 -13.87
N GLU A 833 -5.81 -15.12 -14.08
CA GLU A 833 -5.48 -15.99 -15.20
C GLU A 833 -5.77 -15.31 -16.56
N ASP A 834 -6.96 -14.73 -16.72
CA ASP A 834 -7.37 -14.02 -17.93
C ASP A 834 -6.49 -12.78 -18.22
N LYS A 835 -6.03 -12.11 -17.17
CA LYS A 835 -5.10 -10.97 -17.28
C LYS A 835 -3.77 -11.37 -17.90
N TYR A 836 -3.18 -12.47 -17.43
CA TYR A 836 -1.89 -12.94 -17.95
C TYR A 836 -2.01 -13.43 -19.39
N GLU A 837 -3.07 -14.17 -19.70
CA GLU A 837 -3.32 -14.61 -21.08
C GLU A 837 -3.54 -13.42 -22.02
N PHE A 838 -4.27 -12.40 -21.56
CA PHE A 838 -4.43 -11.16 -22.31
C PHE A 838 -3.07 -10.44 -22.54
N LEU A 839 -2.25 -10.30 -21.50
CA LEU A 839 -0.91 -9.69 -21.60
C LEU A 839 -0.02 -10.45 -22.59
N ARG A 840 -0.06 -11.78 -22.55
CA ARG A 840 0.68 -12.66 -23.47
C ARG A 840 0.26 -12.42 -24.91
N ARG A 841 -1.03 -12.42 -25.20
CA ARG A 841 -1.56 -12.15 -26.56
C ARG A 841 -1.17 -10.77 -27.07
N MET A 842 -1.19 -9.75 -26.21
CA MET A 842 -0.73 -8.41 -26.59
C MET A 842 0.78 -8.38 -26.88
N HIS A 843 1.57 -9.11 -26.09
CA HIS A 843 3.00 -9.24 -26.36
C HIS A 843 3.27 -9.96 -27.70
N GLU A 844 2.52 -11.00 -28.04
CA GLU A 844 2.62 -11.66 -29.34
C GLU A 844 2.36 -10.68 -30.51
N GLN A 845 1.38 -9.78 -30.37
CA GLN A 845 1.14 -8.71 -31.36
C GLN A 845 2.31 -7.73 -31.49
N ILE A 846 2.93 -7.38 -30.36
CA ILE A 846 4.13 -6.54 -30.33
C ILE A 846 5.27 -7.23 -31.08
N ILE A 847 5.54 -8.50 -30.78
CA ILE A 847 6.61 -9.28 -31.44
C ILE A 847 6.35 -9.43 -32.93
N ALA A 848 5.11 -9.71 -33.34
CA ALA A 848 4.72 -9.77 -34.75
C ALA A 848 4.98 -8.43 -35.46
N LYS A 849 4.64 -7.31 -34.81
CA LYS A 849 4.91 -5.96 -35.35
C LYS A 849 6.40 -5.65 -35.46
N ILE A 850 7.21 -6.09 -34.50
CA ILE A 850 8.67 -5.92 -34.53
C ILE A 850 9.30 -6.75 -35.66
N THR A 851 8.89 -8.01 -35.80
CA THR A 851 9.50 -8.96 -36.73
C THR A 851 8.95 -8.88 -38.15
N GLY A 852 7.81 -8.20 -38.35
CA GLY A 852 7.11 -8.14 -39.63
C GLY A 852 6.49 -9.49 -40.04
N LYS A 853 6.52 -10.50 -39.16
CA LYS A 853 5.88 -11.79 -39.40
C LYS A 853 4.38 -11.65 -39.14
N PRO A 854 3.52 -12.23 -39.99
CA PRO A 854 2.10 -12.32 -39.67
C PRO A 854 1.95 -13.04 -38.33
N ILE A 855 1.06 -12.55 -37.48
CA ILE A 855 0.59 -13.30 -36.33
C ILE A 855 0.03 -14.61 -36.92
N GLU A 856 0.67 -15.76 -36.66
CA GLU A 856 -0.04 -17.03 -36.82
C GLU A 856 -1.30 -16.88 -36.02
N ASP A 857 -2.46 -17.02 -36.66
CA ASP A 857 -3.75 -16.58 -36.15
C ASP A 857 -4.06 -17.21 -34.78
N VAL A 858 -3.63 -16.56 -33.70
CA VAL A 858 -4.07 -16.76 -32.32
C VAL A 858 -5.05 -15.65 -31.97
N SER A 859 -5.95 -15.37 -32.90
CA SER A 859 -7.28 -14.96 -32.49
C SER A 859 -7.84 -16.03 -31.55
N GLY A 860 -8.54 -15.62 -30.50
CA GLY A 860 -9.35 -16.52 -29.66
C GLY A 860 -10.44 -17.27 -30.45
N SER A 861 -10.46 -17.15 -31.78
CA SER A 861 -11.12 -18.07 -32.69
C SER A 861 -10.34 -19.37 -32.90
N SER A 862 -9.07 -19.56 -32.52
CA SER A 862 -8.35 -20.76 -32.96
C SER A 862 -8.75 -22.06 -32.24
N PHE A 863 -9.40 -22.03 -31.06
CA PHE A 863 -9.98 -23.26 -30.49
C PHE A 863 -11.40 -23.52 -31.03
N VAL A 864 -12.25 -22.48 -31.07
CA VAL A 864 -13.63 -22.60 -31.59
C VAL A 864 -13.65 -22.81 -33.11
N ALA A 865 -12.82 -22.10 -33.87
CA ALA A 865 -12.71 -22.19 -35.32
C ALA A 865 -11.86 -23.38 -35.79
N LYS A 866 -10.86 -23.87 -35.05
CA LYS A 866 -10.28 -25.21 -35.36
C LYS A 866 -11.29 -26.31 -35.05
N SER A 867 -12.09 -26.20 -33.98
CA SER A 867 -13.19 -27.16 -33.75
C SER A 867 -14.29 -27.03 -34.82
N GLN A 868 -14.65 -25.83 -35.28
CA GLN A 868 -15.68 -25.63 -36.30
C GLN A 868 -15.19 -25.99 -37.71
N ALA A 869 -13.93 -25.72 -38.05
CA ALA A 869 -13.33 -26.14 -39.31
C ALA A 869 -13.15 -27.67 -39.37
N ALA A 870 -12.68 -28.30 -38.28
CA ALA A 870 -12.62 -29.76 -38.17
C ALA A 870 -14.02 -30.41 -38.19
N ARG A 871 -15.02 -29.80 -37.55
CA ARG A 871 -16.44 -30.22 -37.63
C ARG A 871 -17.00 -30.07 -39.04
N GLY A 872 -16.61 -29.01 -39.76
CA GLY A 872 -16.99 -28.75 -41.14
C GLY A 872 -16.40 -29.77 -42.11
N GLU A 873 -15.09 -30.04 -41.99
CA GLU A 873 -14.39 -31.05 -42.79
C GLU A 873 -14.89 -32.48 -42.51
N PHE A 874 -15.15 -32.83 -41.24
CA PHE A 874 -15.72 -34.13 -40.89
C PHE A 874 -17.18 -34.26 -41.34
N LYS A 875 -17.98 -33.19 -41.28
CA LYS A 875 -19.36 -33.18 -41.83
C LYS A 875 -19.36 -33.42 -43.33
N GLU A 876 -18.49 -32.74 -44.07
CA GLU A 876 -18.33 -32.96 -45.52
C GLU A 876 -17.85 -34.38 -45.83
N GLN A 877 -16.93 -34.93 -45.04
CA GLN A 877 -16.51 -36.34 -45.14
C GLN A 877 -17.68 -37.30 -44.95
N LEU A 878 -18.46 -37.15 -43.88
CA LEU A 878 -19.65 -37.98 -43.60
C LEU A 878 -20.70 -37.86 -44.71
N ARG A 879 -20.92 -36.66 -45.27
CA ARG A 879 -21.85 -36.47 -46.41
C ARG A 879 -21.36 -37.19 -47.66
N SER A 880 -20.07 -37.10 -47.96
CA SER A 880 -19.45 -37.79 -49.10
C SER A 880 -19.57 -39.32 -48.95
N GLU A 881 -19.25 -39.83 -47.77
CA GLU A 881 -19.39 -41.25 -47.42
C GLU A 881 -20.85 -41.73 -47.49
N ALA A 882 -21.80 -40.96 -46.96
CA ALA A 882 -23.23 -41.30 -46.99
C ALA A 882 -23.80 -41.25 -48.42
N THR A 883 -23.31 -40.35 -49.27
CA THR A 883 -23.77 -40.21 -50.66
C THR A 883 -23.30 -41.40 -51.52
N SER A 884 -22.06 -41.83 -51.31
CA SER A 884 -21.40 -42.93 -52.03
C SER A 884 -21.71 -44.32 -51.48
N LEU A 885 -22.43 -44.40 -50.35
CA LEU A 885 -22.79 -45.64 -49.68
C LEU A 885 -23.66 -46.56 -50.55
N ASP A 886 -23.31 -47.84 -50.62
CA ASP A 886 -24.14 -48.87 -51.26
C ASP A 886 -25.31 -49.28 -50.36
N ALA A 887 -26.30 -48.38 -50.25
CA ALA A 887 -27.49 -48.53 -49.42
C ALA A 887 -28.76 -48.05 -50.15
N PRO A 888 -29.96 -48.55 -49.75
CA PRO A 888 -31.22 -48.10 -50.30
C PRO A 888 -31.37 -46.57 -50.24
N LYS A 889 -31.99 -45.99 -51.26
CA LYS A 889 -32.06 -44.52 -51.44
C LYS A 889 -32.66 -43.79 -50.24
N TYR A 890 -33.62 -44.41 -49.55
CA TYR A 890 -34.24 -43.85 -48.35
C TYR A 890 -33.27 -43.78 -47.15
N VAL A 891 -32.36 -44.76 -47.01
CA VAL A 891 -31.35 -44.79 -45.94
C VAL A 891 -30.32 -43.68 -46.15
N ARG A 892 -29.85 -43.50 -47.39
CA ARG A 892 -28.91 -42.42 -47.73
C ARG A 892 -29.52 -41.03 -47.55
N ALA A 893 -30.77 -40.86 -47.98
CA ALA A 893 -31.47 -39.60 -47.80
C ALA A 893 -31.61 -39.25 -46.31
N GLU A 894 -31.96 -40.23 -45.47
CA GLU A 894 -32.13 -39.98 -44.04
C GLU A 894 -30.80 -39.70 -43.31
N LEU A 895 -29.73 -40.40 -43.69
CA LEU A 895 -28.37 -40.13 -43.16
C LEU A 895 -27.91 -38.71 -43.47
N LEU A 896 -28.10 -38.25 -44.71
CA LEU A 896 -27.71 -36.90 -45.11
C LEU A 896 -28.47 -35.85 -44.31
N ARG A 897 -29.77 -36.04 -44.04
CA ARG A 897 -30.57 -35.13 -43.22
C ARG A 897 -30.10 -35.08 -41.76
N ILE A 898 -29.71 -36.23 -41.20
CA ILE A 898 -29.15 -36.32 -39.83
C ILE A 898 -27.80 -35.61 -39.76
N ILE A 899 -26.90 -35.85 -40.72
CA ILE A 899 -25.59 -35.18 -40.81
C ILE A 899 -25.77 -33.67 -41.02
N ASP A 900 -26.81 -33.27 -41.75
CA ASP A 900 -27.11 -31.86 -42.00
C ASP A 900 -27.71 -31.12 -40.80
N GLY A 901 -28.12 -31.86 -39.76
CA GLY A 901 -28.69 -31.30 -38.54
C GLY A 901 -30.15 -30.89 -38.70
N GLU A 902 -30.87 -31.46 -39.67
CA GLU A 902 -32.29 -31.20 -39.85
C GLU A 902 -33.12 -31.89 -38.75
N ARG A 903 -33.75 -31.11 -37.86
CA ARG A 903 -34.65 -31.63 -36.81
C ARG A 903 -36.05 -31.92 -37.34
N THR A 904 -36.20 -33.00 -38.10
CA THR A 904 -37.53 -33.55 -38.43
C THR A 904 -37.66 -34.98 -37.93
N ASN A 905 -38.89 -35.41 -37.60
CA ASN A 905 -39.23 -36.77 -37.17
C ASN A 905 -38.56 -37.81 -38.07
N ILE A 906 -37.59 -38.55 -37.52
CA ILE A 906 -36.80 -39.54 -38.25
C ILE A 906 -37.71 -40.72 -38.62
N ASP A 907 -37.57 -41.24 -39.85
CA ASP A 907 -38.38 -42.37 -40.30
C ASP A 907 -38.15 -43.60 -39.37
N PRO A 908 -39.20 -44.13 -38.71
CA PRO A 908 -39.07 -45.31 -37.86
C PRO A 908 -38.46 -46.52 -38.60
N LYS A 909 -38.69 -46.64 -39.91
CA LYS A 909 -38.08 -47.70 -40.74
C LYS A 909 -36.57 -47.55 -40.90
N PHE A 910 -36.05 -46.33 -40.81
CA PHE A 910 -34.62 -46.08 -40.79
C PHE A 910 -34.02 -46.58 -39.47
N LEU A 911 -34.61 -46.22 -38.33
CA LEU A 911 -34.15 -46.64 -37.00
C LEU A 911 -34.15 -48.17 -36.85
N GLU A 912 -35.25 -48.83 -37.20
CA GLU A 912 -35.34 -50.30 -37.18
C GLU A 912 -34.33 -50.95 -38.16
N GLY A 913 -34.11 -50.30 -39.30
CA GLY A 913 -33.18 -50.77 -40.34
C GLY A 913 -31.71 -50.72 -39.92
N ILE A 914 -31.29 -49.68 -39.20
CA ILE A 914 -29.92 -49.55 -38.65
C ILE A 914 -29.65 -50.62 -37.59
N GLU A 915 -30.63 -50.91 -36.73
CA GLU A 915 -30.47 -51.90 -35.66
C GLU A 915 -30.42 -53.34 -36.17
N LYS A 916 -31.33 -53.67 -37.09
CA LYS A 916 -31.44 -55.03 -37.63
C LYS A 916 -30.22 -55.44 -38.45
N ASN A 917 -29.51 -54.46 -39.03
CA ASN A 917 -28.33 -54.68 -39.87
C ASN A 917 -27.03 -54.21 -39.22
N ARG A 918 -27.00 -54.10 -37.87
CA ARG A 918 -25.86 -53.55 -37.12
C ARG A 918 -24.52 -54.13 -37.53
N THR A 919 -24.41 -55.46 -37.57
CA THR A 919 -23.16 -56.15 -37.92
C THR A 919 -22.69 -55.88 -39.35
N ASP A 920 -23.64 -55.72 -40.28
CA ASP A 920 -23.34 -55.38 -41.67
C ASP A 920 -22.91 -53.92 -41.81
N ILE A 921 -23.48 -53.00 -41.02
CA ILE A 921 -23.08 -51.59 -40.98
C ILE A 921 -21.68 -51.45 -40.38
N GLU A 922 -21.40 -52.12 -39.26
CA GLU A 922 -20.09 -52.07 -38.59
C GLU A 922 -18.95 -52.62 -39.48
N THR A 923 -19.24 -53.54 -40.40
CA THR A 923 -18.23 -54.19 -41.24
C THR A 923 -18.14 -53.69 -42.69
N LYS A 924 -19.24 -53.20 -43.28
CA LYS A 924 -19.29 -52.81 -44.70
C LYS A 924 -19.37 -51.30 -44.93
N TRP A 925 -19.79 -50.51 -43.95
CA TRP A 925 -19.86 -49.05 -44.10
C TRP A 925 -18.50 -48.41 -43.81
N PRO A 926 -18.24 -47.20 -44.36
CA PRO A 926 -17.09 -46.40 -43.95
C PRO A 926 -17.02 -46.25 -42.42
N SER A 927 -15.82 -46.44 -41.85
CA SER A 927 -15.59 -46.49 -40.39
C SER A 927 -16.17 -45.28 -39.65
N GLU A 928 -15.97 -44.09 -40.19
CA GLU A 928 -16.38 -42.85 -39.54
C GLU A 928 -17.90 -42.63 -39.64
N LEU A 929 -18.52 -42.94 -40.79
CA LEU A 929 -19.97 -42.94 -40.93
C LEU A 929 -20.65 -43.96 -40.01
N SER A 930 -20.10 -45.16 -39.89
CA SER A 930 -20.63 -46.21 -39.00
C SER A 930 -20.57 -45.78 -37.53
N LYS A 931 -19.42 -45.27 -37.05
CA LYS A 931 -19.27 -44.74 -35.69
C LYS A 931 -20.21 -43.58 -35.41
N PHE A 932 -20.33 -42.63 -36.34
CA PHE A 932 -21.22 -41.48 -36.20
C PHE A 932 -22.67 -41.95 -35.99
N VAL A 933 -23.18 -42.82 -36.87
CA VAL A 933 -24.57 -43.29 -36.82
C VAL A 933 -24.89 -43.99 -35.50
N PHE A 934 -24.00 -44.84 -34.99
CA PHE A 934 -24.24 -45.52 -33.71
C PHE A 934 -24.09 -44.62 -32.49
N ALA A 935 -23.23 -43.59 -32.57
CA ALA A 935 -23.07 -42.63 -31.48
C ALA A 935 -24.33 -41.75 -31.32
N VAL A 936 -25.00 -41.40 -32.41
CA VAL A 936 -26.21 -40.55 -32.37
C VAL A 936 -27.51 -41.35 -32.20
N LEU A 937 -27.51 -42.64 -32.52
CA LEU A 937 -28.71 -43.50 -32.50
C LEU A 937 -29.54 -43.45 -31.19
N PRO A 938 -28.95 -43.43 -29.98
CA PRO A 938 -29.72 -43.33 -28.74
C PRO A 938 -30.54 -42.04 -28.62
N ASP A 939 -29.99 -40.92 -29.12
CA ASP A 939 -30.63 -39.61 -29.07
C ASP A 939 -31.66 -39.44 -30.21
N LEU A 940 -31.37 -40.03 -31.39
CA LEU A 940 -32.32 -40.10 -32.49
C LEU A 940 -33.61 -40.84 -32.07
N ARG A 941 -33.52 -41.90 -31.27
CA ARG A 941 -34.68 -42.65 -30.74
C ARG A 941 -35.56 -41.82 -29.79
N LYS A 942 -34.95 -40.91 -29.02
CA LYS A 942 -35.66 -40.07 -28.04
C LYS A 942 -36.30 -38.85 -28.69
N GLY A 943 -35.94 -38.54 -29.94
CA GLY A 943 -36.37 -37.34 -30.65
C GLY A 943 -35.62 -36.07 -30.24
N ASP A 944 -34.56 -36.21 -29.42
CA ASP A 944 -33.82 -35.10 -28.80
C ASP A 944 -32.46 -34.85 -29.47
N PHE A 945 -32.20 -35.49 -30.61
CA PHE A 945 -30.91 -35.33 -31.28
C PHE A 945 -30.70 -33.90 -31.80
N SER A 946 -29.54 -33.37 -31.47
CA SER A 946 -29.06 -32.07 -31.91
C SER A 946 -27.64 -32.22 -32.41
N TYR A 947 -27.43 -31.96 -33.70
CA TYR A 947 -26.11 -32.06 -34.31
C TYR A 947 -25.10 -31.13 -33.61
N GLU A 948 -25.54 -29.96 -33.13
CA GLU A 948 -24.67 -29.03 -32.39
C GLU A 948 -24.29 -29.54 -30.99
N ASP A 949 -25.16 -30.31 -30.33
CA ASP A 949 -24.89 -30.85 -28.99
C ASP A 949 -24.06 -32.14 -29.03
N PHE A 950 -24.11 -32.88 -30.15
CA PHE A 950 -23.22 -34.02 -30.37
C PHE A 950 -21.74 -33.65 -30.18
N TRP A 951 -21.35 -32.47 -30.63
CA TRP A 951 -19.95 -31.99 -30.66
C TRP A 951 -19.44 -31.29 -29.40
N LYS A 952 -20.21 -31.22 -28.32
CA LYS A 952 -19.72 -30.72 -27.01
C LYS A 952 -19.02 -31.86 -26.27
N ASP A 953 -17.82 -31.62 -25.73
CA ASP A 953 -17.03 -32.61 -24.97
C ASP A 953 -17.81 -33.11 -23.74
N GLU A 954 -17.55 -34.34 -23.28
CA GLU A 954 -18.28 -34.96 -22.16
C GLU A 954 -18.07 -34.21 -20.82
N GLU A 955 -16.88 -33.64 -20.57
CA GLU A 955 -16.65 -32.78 -19.39
C GLU A 955 -17.45 -31.46 -19.48
N ASP A 956 -17.58 -30.85 -20.65
CA ASP A 956 -18.41 -29.65 -20.85
C ASP A 956 -19.92 -29.94 -20.71
N LYS A 957 -20.37 -31.16 -21.07
CA LYS A 957 -21.77 -31.56 -20.93
C LYS A 957 -22.18 -31.78 -19.48
N GLU A 958 -21.28 -32.24 -18.62
CA GLU A 958 -21.52 -32.40 -17.18
C GLU A 958 -21.33 -31.10 -16.41
N GLN A 959 -20.30 -30.31 -16.72
CA GLN A 959 -20.02 -29.04 -16.05
C GLN A 959 -21.10 -27.98 -16.34
N VAL A 960 -21.54 -27.84 -17.60
CA VAL A 960 -22.59 -26.86 -17.95
C VAL A 960 -23.94 -27.24 -17.36
N LYS A 961 -24.29 -28.53 -17.31
CA LYS A 961 -25.53 -28.99 -16.64
C LYS A 961 -25.47 -28.80 -15.12
N ALA A 962 -24.31 -29.01 -14.52
CA ALA A 962 -24.10 -28.78 -13.08
C ALA A 962 -24.15 -27.27 -12.75
N ASP A 963 -23.52 -26.42 -13.56
CA ASP A 963 -23.48 -24.98 -13.36
C ASP A 963 -24.85 -24.32 -13.62
N ASP A 964 -25.61 -24.77 -14.62
CA ASP A 964 -26.98 -24.32 -14.86
C ASP A 964 -27.92 -24.74 -13.71
N LEU A 965 -27.79 -25.98 -13.21
CA LEU A 965 -28.59 -26.44 -12.07
C LEU A 965 -28.23 -25.67 -10.78
N LYS A 966 -26.96 -25.40 -10.52
CA LYS A 966 -26.51 -24.59 -9.37
C LYS A 966 -27.07 -23.18 -9.44
N LEU A 967 -27.03 -22.53 -10.60
CA LEU A 967 -27.57 -21.19 -10.77
C LEU A 967 -29.09 -21.16 -10.56
N VAL A 968 -29.80 -22.18 -11.03
CA VAL A 968 -31.24 -22.35 -10.82
C VAL A 968 -31.55 -22.55 -9.33
N LEU A 969 -30.85 -23.47 -8.66
CA LEU A 969 -31.01 -23.74 -7.23
C LEU A 969 -30.73 -22.50 -6.37
N ILE A 970 -29.67 -21.74 -6.68
CA ILE A 970 -29.31 -20.50 -5.98
C ILE A 970 -30.40 -19.43 -6.15
N ASN A 971 -30.91 -19.26 -7.37
CA ASN A 971 -31.96 -18.28 -7.65
C ASN A 971 -33.28 -18.65 -6.97
N GLN A 972 -33.69 -19.91 -7.05
CA GLN A 972 -34.88 -20.44 -6.36
C GLN A 972 -34.73 -20.30 -4.84
N PHE A 973 -33.57 -20.68 -4.29
CA PHE A 973 -33.27 -20.57 -2.87
C PHE A 973 -33.33 -19.12 -2.39
N ASN A 974 -32.68 -18.18 -3.09
CA ASN A 974 -32.66 -16.78 -2.68
C ASN A 974 -34.05 -16.15 -2.67
N LYS A 975 -34.89 -16.51 -3.64
CA LYS A 975 -36.28 -16.05 -3.74
C LYS A 975 -37.14 -16.62 -2.60
N ALA A 976 -37.02 -17.91 -2.31
CA ALA A 976 -37.74 -18.58 -1.23
C ALA A 976 -37.25 -18.10 0.16
N ALA A 977 -35.94 -17.99 0.37
CA ALA A 977 -35.29 -17.53 1.59
C ALA A 977 -35.70 -16.10 1.96
N LYS A 978 -35.80 -15.21 0.96
CA LYS A 978 -36.26 -13.83 1.15
C LYS A 978 -37.72 -13.76 1.60
N ARG A 979 -38.58 -14.64 1.06
CA ARG A 979 -40.00 -14.75 1.47
C ARG A 979 -40.16 -15.36 2.85
N ALA A 980 -39.40 -16.40 3.16
CA ALA A 980 -39.39 -17.07 4.46
C ALA A 980 -38.68 -16.27 5.57
N LYS A 981 -37.98 -15.18 5.24
CA LYS A 981 -37.14 -14.39 6.16
C LYS A 981 -36.15 -15.26 6.92
N LEU A 982 -35.45 -16.14 6.21
CA LEU A 982 -34.50 -17.06 6.81
C LEU A 982 -33.36 -16.33 7.51
N ASP A 983 -32.94 -16.89 8.63
CA ASP A 983 -31.78 -16.42 9.38
C ASP A 983 -30.53 -16.39 8.47
N PRO A 984 -29.73 -15.31 8.50
CA PRO A 984 -28.54 -15.18 7.64
C PRO A 984 -27.58 -16.36 7.72
N GLN A 985 -27.52 -17.01 8.88
CA GLN A 985 -26.62 -18.11 9.17
C GLN A 985 -27.09 -19.44 8.56
N ILE A 986 -28.41 -19.63 8.42
CA ILE A 986 -29.04 -20.73 7.67
C ILE A 986 -28.88 -20.49 6.17
N ARG A 987 -29.06 -19.24 5.72
CA ARG A 987 -28.86 -18.87 4.32
C ARG A 987 -27.43 -19.14 3.86
N TYR A 988 -26.46 -18.77 4.68
CA TYR A 988 -25.06 -19.07 4.44
C TYR A 988 -24.82 -20.58 4.31
N ASP A 989 -25.32 -21.39 5.24
CA ASP A 989 -25.09 -22.84 5.19
C ASP A 989 -25.67 -23.52 3.96
N VAL A 990 -26.87 -23.12 3.54
CA VAL A 990 -27.52 -23.70 2.37
C VAL A 990 -26.87 -23.21 1.08
N TYR A 991 -26.46 -21.94 1.01
CA TYR A 991 -25.79 -21.39 -0.16
C TYR A 991 -24.46 -22.09 -0.43
N HIS A 992 -23.62 -22.24 0.60
CA HIS A 992 -22.33 -22.94 0.49
C HIS A 992 -22.47 -24.47 0.34
N MET A 993 -23.67 -25.03 0.55
CA MET A 993 -23.99 -26.43 0.24
C MET A 993 -24.40 -26.60 -1.22
N ILE A 994 -25.12 -25.65 -1.81
CA ILE A 994 -25.43 -25.65 -3.26
C ILE A 994 -24.15 -25.50 -4.08
N ASP A 995 -23.16 -24.81 -3.53
CA ASP A 995 -21.85 -24.60 -4.16
C ASP A 995 -20.81 -25.69 -3.86
N ASP A 996 -21.19 -26.75 -3.14
CA ASP A 996 -20.32 -27.87 -2.68
C ASP A 996 -19.11 -27.45 -1.82
N GLU A 997 -19.07 -26.20 -1.31
CA GLU A 997 -18.00 -25.69 -0.44
C GLU A 997 -18.12 -26.17 1.02
N LYS A 998 -19.15 -26.96 1.35
CA LYS A 998 -19.43 -27.39 2.71
C LYS A 998 -20.13 -28.75 2.78
N GLU A 999 -19.52 -29.72 3.46
CA GLU A 999 -20.04 -31.11 3.53
C GLU A 999 -21.07 -31.37 4.65
N GLY A 1000 -21.48 -30.36 5.44
CA GLY A 1000 -22.42 -30.60 6.55
C GLY A 1000 -23.14 -29.38 7.11
N PHE A 1001 -24.24 -29.63 7.82
CA PHE A 1001 -25.08 -28.60 8.43
C PHE A 1001 -24.79 -28.41 9.93
N ARG A 1002 -24.90 -27.16 10.40
CA ARG A 1002 -24.97 -26.88 11.84
C ARG A 1002 -26.29 -27.35 12.42
N LYS A 1003 -26.33 -27.56 13.75
CA LYS A 1003 -27.52 -28.07 14.46
C LYS A 1003 -28.78 -27.23 14.20
N GLU A 1004 -28.61 -25.92 14.10
CA GLU A 1004 -29.68 -24.95 13.86
C GLU A 1004 -30.25 -25.08 12.44
N THR A 1005 -29.37 -25.27 11.45
CA THR A 1005 -29.74 -25.49 10.04
C THR A 1005 -30.42 -26.86 9.85
N LEU A 1006 -29.96 -27.89 10.54
CA LEU A 1006 -30.62 -29.21 10.56
C LEU A 1006 -32.00 -29.17 11.21
N ALA A 1007 -32.15 -28.45 12.33
CA ALA A 1007 -33.43 -28.29 12.99
C ALA A 1007 -34.43 -27.58 12.07
N TRP A 1008 -33.99 -26.54 11.37
CA TRP A 1008 -34.79 -25.83 10.38
C TRP A 1008 -35.19 -26.71 9.19
N LEU A 1009 -34.26 -27.47 8.60
CA LEU A 1009 -34.58 -28.40 7.50
C LEU A 1009 -35.58 -29.47 7.94
N LYS A 1010 -35.42 -30.02 9.15
CA LYS A 1010 -36.38 -30.98 9.72
C LYS A 1010 -37.76 -30.35 9.90
N GLU A 1011 -37.83 -29.10 10.35
CA GLU A 1011 -39.10 -28.40 10.48
C GLU A 1011 -39.74 -28.14 9.10
N LEU A 1012 -38.97 -27.67 8.13
CA LEU A 1012 -39.42 -27.35 6.77
C LEU A 1012 -40.09 -28.56 6.10
N PHE A 1013 -39.49 -29.75 6.24
CA PHE A 1013 -40.00 -30.99 5.64
C PHE A 1013 -40.90 -31.83 6.56
N SER A 1014 -41.13 -31.42 7.82
CA SER A 1014 -42.10 -32.06 8.73
C SER A 1014 -43.54 -31.64 8.47
N LYS A 1015 -43.75 -30.55 7.72
CA LYS A 1015 -45.04 -29.99 7.31
C LYS A 1015 -45.13 -30.01 5.78
N ALA A 1016 -46.30 -29.74 5.21
CA ALA A 1016 -46.41 -29.52 3.77
C ALA A 1016 -45.50 -28.35 3.37
N VAL A 1017 -44.55 -28.60 2.46
CA VAL A 1017 -43.58 -27.60 2.00
C VAL A 1017 -44.35 -26.42 1.39
N PRO A 1018 -44.14 -25.18 1.85
CA PRO A 1018 -44.88 -24.04 1.34
C PRO A 1018 -44.65 -23.83 -0.16
N ALA A 1019 -45.71 -23.53 -0.92
CA ALA A 1019 -45.69 -23.42 -2.39
C ALA A 1019 -44.74 -22.38 -3.00
N TYR A 1020 -44.08 -21.55 -2.18
CA TYR A 1020 -43.06 -20.60 -2.65
C TYR A 1020 -41.63 -21.17 -2.63
N TRP A 1021 -41.46 -22.40 -2.14
CA TRP A 1021 -40.27 -23.21 -2.37
C TRP A 1021 -40.47 -23.94 -3.70
N GLU A 1022 -39.67 -23.57 -4.69
CA GLU A 1022 -39.75 -24.15 -6.04
C GLU A 1022 -39.25 -25.61 -6.01
N ASP A 1023 -39.78 -26.46 -6.91
CA ASP A 1023 -39.68 -27.93 -6.78
C ASP A 1023 -38.23 -28.44 -6.80
N GLU A 1024 -37.33 -27.82 -7.58
CA GLU A 1024 -35.93 -28.26 -7.70
C GLU A 1024 -35.13 -27.95 -6.43
N ILE A 1025 -35.26 -26.76 -5.85
CA ILE A 1025 -34.60 -26.43 -4.58
C ILE A 1025 -35.18 -27.23 -3.40
N ALA A 1026 -36.50 -27.49 -3.40
CA ALA A 1026 -37.11 -28.34 -2.38
C ALA A 1026 -36.58 -29.77 -2.47
N LYS A 1027 -36.47 -30.32 -3.68
CA LYS A 1027 -35.94 -31.68 -3.92
C LYS A 1027 -34.46 -31.78 -3.54
N PHE A 1028 -33.63 -30.81 -3.94
CA PHE A 1028 -32.22 -30.75 -3.58
C PHE A 1028 -32.00 -30.75 -2.06
N LEU A 1029 -32.72 -29.89 -1.33
CA LEU A 1029 -32.60 -29.82 0.13
C LEU A 1029 -33.10 -31.08 0.83
N GLN A 1030 -34.10 -31.76 0.25
CA GLN A 1030 -34.61 -33.02 0.77
C GLN A 1030 -33.62 -34.17 0.54
N GLU A 1031 -32.93 -34.21 -0.61
CA GLU A 1031 -31.88 -35.17 -0.93
C GLU A 1031 -30.65 -34.97 -0.03
N LYS A 1032 -30.17 -33.73 0.13
CA LYS A 1032 -29.07 -33.42 1.06
C LYS A 1032 -29.42 -33.74 2.51
N MET A 1033 -30.67 -33.56 2.93
CA MET A 1033 -31.11 -33.98 4.26
C MET A 1033 -31.14 -35.52 4.43
N LYS A 1034 -31.31 -36.30 3.35
CA LYS A 1034 -31.20 -37.77 3.38
C LYS A 1034 -29.76 -38.24 3.40
N GLU A 1035 -28.86 -37.60 2.65
CA GLU A 1035 -27.43 -37.92 2.64
C GLU A 1035 -26.75 -37.67 3.99
N LEU A 1036 -27.28 -36.72 4.78
CA LEU A 1036 -26.75 -36.34 6.09
C LEU A 1036 -27.42 -37.06 7.28
N ARG A 1037 -28.34 -38.00 7.03
CA ARG A 1037 -28.93 -38.91 8.04
C ARG A 1037 -28.21 -40.24 8.01
#